data_AF-A7H7Z9-F1
#
_entry.id   AF-A7H7Z9-F1
#
_cell.length_a   1.000
_cell.length_b   1.000
_cell.length_c   1.000
_cell.angle_alpha   90.00
_cell.angle_beta   90.00
_cell.angle_gamma   90.00
#
_symmetry.space_group_name_H-M   'P 1'
#
loop_
_entity.id
_entity.type
_entity.pdbx_description
1 polymer ?
#
loop_
_entity_poly.entity_id
_entity_poly.type
_entity_poly.pdbx_seq_one_letter_code
_entity_poly.pdbx_strand_id
1 'polypeptide(L)'
;MKIPKGFRFGGVACGLKPQRRDLALVVSDHPAAAAGVFTINKAAAAPVLDARPRVPAEGIRAIVANSGNANALTGPAGLDDVAVIRSAVADALGIQKRAVLTASTGVIGARLPAMKIVTALPALVDQLGDHADLAAEAIMTTDTRPKMAAREVTLGGKAAVLSAICKGSGMLAPQLATTMCLVTTDAAVTPKALQEALSRAVQKTLNMVTVDGEMSTNDCVFALANGLAGNPRISEPGPDLAVLEAALTDLLGEMGRAMAADGEGATKLVEVVVTGAPGDEAARDCARSIASSPLVKAALFGADPNWGRILSTVGARAGAAGYPIDPYKARVSLQGITVFGGGAPIEFDRDNLRTRMRESRIDVLVELADGEARAVAWGCDLSYDYVKINADYTSLIIQKPDGGVAKDDRVSNYSPAFKRALLAEALKYIAAFSGQIAVIKYGGAAMVKDSLKEAFAEDVSLLKKVGLKPVVVHGGAPEITKTLEKLGERSEFVDGMRVTDAQSLPVVEMVLTGKVNQELVALLNARAAGAVGLSGKDGRLLRARKAVHESGRDLGHVGEVVEVNRDFLRMLLDGGYVPVISPIGLSDEGGSLSINADEVAAAVAVALGAKKLIYLTDVPGILESTPDGQLVRQLTTGDLAHRVQIGAVTGGMKWKAQSILTALAGGVERVHVLDGRQPHTVIAELFTDRGVGSLVTS
;
A
#
# COMPACT_ATOMS: atom_id res chain seq x y z
N MET A 1 0.51 -14.43 17.89
CA MET A 1 1.59 -15.43 18.07
C MET A 1 1.93 -15.50 19.55
N LYS A 2 2.19 -16.68 20.14
CA LYS A 2 2.65 -16.77 21.53
C LYS A 2 4.06 -16.19 21.65
N ILE A 3 4.34 -15.43 22.71
CA ILE A 3 5.67 -14.82 22.94
C ILE A 3 6.39 -15.61 24.04
N PRO A 4 7.70 -15.93 23.89
CA PRO A 4 8.44 -16.61 24.93
C PRO A 4 8.62 -15.70 26.15
N LYS A 5 8.67 -16.29 27.36
CA LYS A 5 8.76 -15.52 28.60
C LYS A 5 9.94 -14.55 28.58
N GLY A 6 9.72 -13.32 29.02
CA GLY A 6 10.75 -12.28 29.11
C GLY A 6 11.26 -11.79 27.76
N PHE A 7 10.51 -11.94 26.67
CA PHE A 7 10.73 -11.21 25.43
C PHE A 7 9.67 -10.14 25.20
N ARG A 8 10.09 -9.00 24.65
CA ARG A 8 9.24 -7.88 24.25
C ARG A 8 9.60 -7.41 22.85
N PHE A 9 8.60 -6.93 22.13
CA PHE A 9 8.69 -6.51 20.74
C PHE A 9 8.13 -5.09 20.60
N GLY A 10 8.65 -4.33 19.64
CA GLY A 10 8.15 -3.00 19.27
C GLY A 10 8.40 -2.70 17.80
N GLY A 11 7.58 -1.81 17.22
CA GLY A 11 7.66 -1.45 15.81
C GLY A 11 7.09 -0.06 15.54
N VAL A 12 7.94 0.85 15.07
CA VAL A 12 7.58 2.26 14.79
C VAL A 12 8.01 2.69 13.38
N ALA A 13 7.48 3.83 12.94
CA ALA A 13 7.98 4.54 11.78
C ALA A 13 9.01 5.60 12.23
N CYS A 14 10.25 5.48 11.77
CA CYS A 14 11.33 6.44 11.98
C CYS A 14 11.65 7.26 10.71
N GLY A 15 10.99 6.98 9.58
CA GLY A 15 11.06 7.80 8.37
C GLY A 15 12.21 7.44 7.43
N LEU A 16 12.62 6.17 7.44
CA LEU A 16 13.40 5.54 6.37
C LEU A 16 12.51 5.25 5.16
N LYS A 17 11.28 4.78 5.40
CA LYS A 17 10.23 4.62 4.38
C LYS A 17 9.26 5.81 4.39
N PRO A 18 8.66 6.19 3.24
CA PRO A 18 7.69 7.29 3.18
C PRO A 18 6.40 7.00 3.97
N GLN A 19 5.98 5.74 3.96
CA GLN A 19 4.77 5.23 4.60
C GLN A 19 5.10 3.86 5.22
N ARG A 20 4.39 3.49 6.29
CA ARG A 20 4.58 2.28 7.12
C ARG A 20 5.70 2.34 8.14
N ARG A 21 5.63 1.43 9.12
CA ARG A 21 6.68 1.17 10.11
C ARG A 21 7.95 0.66 9.43
N ASP A 22 9.11 1.05 9.95
CA ASP A 22 10.41 0.78 9.34
C ASP A 22 11.54 0.53 10.35
N LEU A 23 11.22 0.52 11.65
CA LEU A 23 12.15 0.24 12.73
C LEU A 23 11.51 -0.69 13.76
N ALA A 24 12.13 -1.84 13.97
CA ALA A 24 11.73 -2.87 14.92
C ALA A 24 12.78 -3.03 16.03
N LEU A 25 12.31 -3.42 17.21
CA LEU A 25 13.18 -3.77 18.33
C LEU A 25 12.64 -5.03 19.02
N VAL A 26 13.53 -6.01 19.20
CA VAL A 26 13.27 -7.25 19.96
C VAL A 26 14.18 -7.24 21.18
N VAL A 27 13.61 -7.35 22.38
CA VAL A 27 14.34 -7.27 23.65
C VAL A 27 14.05 -8.49 24.49
N SER A 28 15.10 -9.11 25.02
CA SER A 28 15.02 -10.03 26.16
C SER A 28 15.19 -9.25 27.45
N ASP A 29 14.41 -9.56 28.49
CA ASP A 29 14.55 -8.98 29.82
C ASP A 29 15.72 -9.60 30.61
N HIS A 30 16.21 -10.75 30.18
CA HIS A 30 17.36 -11.46 30.75
C HIS A 30 18.48 -11.66 29.73
N PRO A 31 19.75 -11.74 30.16
CA PRO A 31 20.88 -12.13 29.29
C PRO A 31 20.54 -13.41 28.51
N ALA A 32 20.64 -13.36 27.18
CA ALA A 32 20.33 -14.49 26.32
C ALA A 32 21.60 -15.09 25.69
N ALA A 33 21.59 -16.41 25.50
CA ALA A 33 22.45 -17.06 24.53
C ALA A 33 22.02 -16.64 23.13
N ALA A 34 22.98 -16.29 22.28
CA ALA A 34 22.75 -15.82 20.93
C ALA A 34 23.48 -16.67 19.91
N ALA A 35 22.82 -16.89 18.78
CA ALA A 35 23.37 -17.52 17.59
C ALA A 35 22.99 -16.71 16.34
N GLY A 36 23.77 -16.86 15.28
CA GLY A 36 23.48 -16.22 14.00
C GLY A 36 23.97 -17.01 12.80
N VAL A 37 23.24 -16.90 11.69
CA VAL A 37 23.62 -17.43 10.39
C VAL A 37 23.48 -16.29 9.38
N PHE A 38 24.51 -16.04 8.56
CA PHE A 38 24.63 -14.80 7.77
C PHE A 38 25.02 -15.05 6.33
N THR A 39 24.58 -14.18 5.42
CA THR A 39 24.94 -14.24 3.99
C THR A 39 26.43 -14.50 3.79
N ILE A 40 26.74 -15.31 2.77
CA ILE A 40 28.10 -15.54 2.28
C ILE A 40 28.47 -14.60 1.13
N ASN A 41 27.55 -13.71 0.73
CA ASN A 41 27.78 -12.70 -0.29
C ASN A 41 29.01 -11.85 0.06
N LYS A 42 29.93 -11.70 -0.89
CA LYS A 42 31.18 -10.94 -0.70
C LYS A 42 30.95 -9.43 -0.57
N ALA A 43 29.78 -8.93 -0.95
CA ALA A 43 29.31 -7.58 -0.73
C ALA A 43 28.49 -7.44 0.58
N ALA A 44 28.71 -8.32 1.57
CA ALA A 44 28.00 -8.30 2.86
C ALA A 44 27.93 -6.89 3.47
N ALA A 45 26.72 -6.50 3.89
CA ALA A 45 26.42 -5.17 4.39
C ALA A 45 27.06 -4.87 5.75
N ALA A 46 27.21 -3.59 6.08
CA ALA A 46 27.77 -3.15 7.36
C ALA A 46 27.13 -3.82 8.61
N PRO A 47 25.79 -3.94 8.76
CA PRO A 47 25.20 -4.64 9.90
C PRO A 47 25.58 -6.13 9.98
N VAL A 48 25.72 -6.80 8.83
CA VAL A 48 26.15 -8.21 8.78
C VAL A 48 27.62 -8.33 9.21
N LEU A 49 28.48 -7.44 8.73
CA LEU A 49 29.90 -7.40 9.09
C LEU A 49 30.12 -7.12 10.58
N ASP A 50 29.28 -6.27 11.19
CA ASP A 50 29.32 -5.99 12.63
C ASP A 50 28.77 -7.16 13.47
N ALA A 51 27.65 -7.77 13.07
CA ALA A 51 26.97 -8.79 13.85
C ALA A 51 27.65 -10.16 13.81
N ARG A 52 28.22 -10.57 12.66
CA ARG A 52 28.83 -11.89 12.46
C ARG A 52 29.89 -12.26 13.51
N PRO A 53 30.89 -11.42 13.84
CA PRO A 53 31.90 -11.76 14.85
C PRO A 53 31.38 -11.70 16.30
N ARG A 54 30.13 -11.26 16.53
CA ARG A 54 29.53 -11.12 17.87
C ARG A 54 28.69 -12.33 18.28
N VAL A 55 28.53 -13.32 17.40
CA VAL A 55 27.79 -14.55 17.66
C VAL A 55 28.58 -15.78 17.18
N PRO A 56 28.45 -16.95 17.84
CA PRO A 56 27.62 -17.18 19.04
C PRO A 56 28.19 -16.51 20.29
N ALA A 57 27.32 -16.03 21.18
CA ALA A 57 27.72 -15.32 22.39
C ALA A 57 26.70 -15.46 23.53
N GLU A 58 27.15 -15.19 24.75
CA GLU A 58 26.30 -15.06 25.93
C GLU A 58 26.03 -13.57 26.20
N GLY A 59 24.84 -13.26 26.72
CA GLY A 59 24.52 -11.94 27.26
C GLY A 59 24.06 -10.91 26.24
N ILE A 60 23.68 -11.36 25.03
CA ILE A 60 22.92 -10.52 24.10
C ILE A 60 21.53 -10.29 24.68
N ARG A 61 20.98 -9.10 24.48
CA ARG A 61 19.72 -8.63 25.06
C ARG A 61 18.78 -8.04 24.02
N ALA A 62 19.29 -7.48 22.93
CA ALA A 62 18.44 -6.81 21.95
C ALA A 62 18.90 -7.01 20.50
N ILE A 63 17.92 -7.00 19.60
CA ILE A 63 18.13 -6.88 18.15
C ILE A 63 17.33 -5.68 17.68
N VAL A 64 18.01 -4.69 17.10
CA VAL A 64 17.36 -3.58 16.39
C VAL A 64 17.41 -3.87 14.90
N ALA A 65 16.26 -3.77 14.23
CA ALA A 65 16.13 -4.07 12.82
C ALA A 65 15.45 -2.93 12.06
N ASN A 66 15.99 -2.51 10.92
CA ASN A 66 15.38 -1.49 10.09
C ASN A 66 15.05 -2.01 8.69
N SER A 67 14.04 -1.41 8.05
CA SER A 67 13.70 -1.63 6.65
C SER A 67 13.73 -0.32 5.84
N GLY A 68 13.81 -0.44 4.51
CA GLY A 68 13.91 0.69 3.57
C GLY A 68 15.34 1.10 3.21
N ASN A 69 16.35 0.74 4.02
CA ASN A 69 17.76 0.99 3.74
C ASN A 69 18.62 -0.19 4.24
N ALA A 70 19.38 -0.82 3.34
CA ALA A 70 20.18 -1.99 3.65
C ALA A 70 21.53 -1.67 4.31
N ASN A 71 22.01 -0.42 4.22
CA ASN A 71 23.37 -0.04 4.62
C ASN A 71 24.45 -0.98 4.04
N ALA A 72 24.25 -1.37 2.78
CA ALA A 72 25.14 -2.25 2.03
C ALA A 72 25.99 -1.44 1.05
N LEU A 73 27.26 -1.83 0.88
CA LEU A 73 28.23 -1.13 0.01
C LEU A 73 28.40 0.37 0.35
N THR A 74 28.40 0.71 1.63
CA THR A 74 28.48 2.09 2.15
C THR A 74 29.86 2.48 2.72
N GLY A 75 30.87 1.61 2.56
CA GLY A 75 32.22 1.82 3.04
C GLY A 75 32.35 1.82 4.58
N PRO A 76 33.51 2.26 5.12
CA PRO A 76 33.76 2.28 6.57
C PRO A 76 32.70 3.04 7.36
N ALA A 77 32.18 4.12 6.79
CA ALA A 77 31.22 4.97 7.46
C ALA A 77 29.83 4.30 7.63
N GLY A 78 29.52 3.26 6.87
CA GLY A 78 28.35 2.41 7.14
C GLY A 78 28.48 1.62 8.45
N LEU A 79 29.69 1.19 8.82
CA LEU A 79 29.96 0.55 10.11
C LEU A 79 29.86 1.56 11.27
N ASP A 80 30.27 2.81 11.03
CA ASP A 80 30.10 3.89 12.01
C ASP A 80 28.61 4.13 12.31
N ASP A 81 27.75 4.15 11.29
CA ASP A 81 26.30 4.27 11.46
C ASP A 81 25.73 3.13 12.33
N VAL A 82 26.19 1.90 12.09
CA VAL A 82 25.81 0.72 12.89
C VAL A 82 26.27 0.87 14.33
N ALA A 83 27.49 1.37 14.56
CA ALA A 83 28.02 1.59 15.90
C ALA A 83 27.24 2.67 16.67
N VAL A 84 26.83 3.75 16.00
CA VAL A 84 25.99 4.82 16.57
C VAL A 84 24.64 4.25 17.01
N ILE A 85 23.94 3.54 16.12
CA ILE A 85 22.62 2.95 16.42
C ILE A 85 22.73 1.96 17.58
N ARG A 86 23.74 1.08 17.55
CA ARG A 86 24.00 0.10 18.60
C ARG A 86 24.24 0.77 19.96
N SER A 87 25.01 1.85 19.99
CA SER A 87 25.22 2.63 21.22
C SER A 87 23.90 3.21 21.73
N ALA A 88 23.15 3.90 20.87
CA ALA A 88 21.93 4.57 21.25
C ALA A 88 20.85 3.60 21.77
N VAL A 89 20.71 2.42 21.16
CA VAL A 89 19.81 1.37 21.65
C VAL A 89 20.25 0.86 23.02
N ALA A 90 21.56 0.65 23.20
CA ALA A 90 22.09 0.18 24.47
C ALA A 90 21.85 1.21 25.60
N ASP A 91 22.08 2.49 25.30
CA ASP A 91 21.87 3.59 26.24
C ASP A 91 20.36 3.74 26.58
N ALA A 92 19.48 3.66 25.58
CA ALA A 92 18.02 3.74 25.76
C ALA A 92 17.45 2.57 26.59
N LEU A 93 18.07 1.39 26.52
CA LEU A 93 17.66 0.20 27.28
C LEU A 93 18.42 0.02 28.60
N GLY A 94 19.43 0.85 28.89
CA GLY A 94 20.28 0.68 30.06
C GLY A 94 21.12 -0.61 30.07
N ILE A 95 21.55 -1.08 28.89
CA ILE A 95 22.33 -2.32 28.71
C ILE A 95 23.71 -2.05 28.11
N GLN A 96 24.58 -3.07 28.09
CA GLN A 96 25.89 -2.92 27.47
C GLN A 96 25.81 -2.87 25.94
N LYS A 97 26.63 -2.03 25.29
CA LYS A 97 26.71 -1.91 23.82
C LYS A 97 27.04 -3.22 23.08
N ARG A 98 27.67 -4.18 23.77
CA ARG A 98 27.95 -5.52 23.22
C ARG A 98 26.73 -6.44 23.23
N ALA A 99 25.70 -6.10 23.99
CA ALA A 99 24.47 -6.86 24.13
C ALA A 99 23.42 -6.53 23.05
N VAL A 100 23.76 -5.71 22.06
CA VAL A 100 22.86 -5.26 20.98
C VAL A 100 23.42 -5.73 19.65
N LEU A 101 22.57 -6.37 18.85
CA LEU A 101 22.82 -6.74 17.45
C LEU A 101 21.97 -5.84 16.53
N THR A 102 22.43 -5.66 15.29
CA THR A 102 21.73 -4.85 14.29
C THR A 102 21.41 -5.67 13.04
N ALA A 103 20.31 -5.33 12.39
CA ALA A 103 19.90 -5.91 11.11
C ALA A 103 19.29 -4.82 10.22
N SER A 104 19.54 -4.87 8.90
CA SER A 104 19.01 -3.88 7.96
C SER A 104 18.59 -4.55 6.66
N THR A 105 17.61 -3.97 5.97
CA THR A 105 17.16 -4.41 4.64
C THR A 105 16.61 -3.22 3.85
N GLY A 106 16.71 -3.24 2.52
CA GLY A 106 16.21 -2.19 1.64
C GLY A 106 17.23 -1.79 0.57
N VAL A 107 17.28 -0.50 0.25
CA VAL A 107 18.14 0.02 -0.83
C VAL A 107 19.63 -0.15 -0.51
N ILE A 108 20.41 -0.61 -1.50
CA ILE A 108 21.88 -0.78 -1.46
C ILE A 108 22.56 0.52 -1.94
N GLY A 109 23.76 0.83 -1.43
CA GLY A 109 24.56 1.98 -1.86
C GLY A 109 24.16 3.31 -1.21
N ALA A 110 23.18 3.30 -0.30
CA ALA A 110 22.75 4.47 0.46
C ALA A 110 23.19 4.35 1.92
N ARG A 111 23.82 5.40 2.46
CA ARG A 111 24.14 5.51 3.90
C ARG A 111 22.86 5.45 4.73
N LEU A 112 22.93 4.77 5.88
CA LEU A 112 21.80 4.69 6.80
C LEU A 112 21.70 6.00 7.60
N PRO A 113 20.59 6.75 7.56
CA PRO A 113 20.45 7.97 8.34
C PRO A 113 20.26 7.64 9.83
N ALA A 114 21.34 7.26 10.51
CA ALA A 114 21.35 6.74 11.88
C ALA A 114 20.60 7.64 12.87
N MET A 115 20.67 8.97 12.71
CA MET A 115 19.99 9.91 13.61
C MET A 115 18.46 9.82 13.55
N LYS A 116 17.86 9.40 12.44
CA LYS A 116 16.42 9.14 12.37
C LYS A 116 16.03 7.98 13.28
N ILE A 117 16.84 6.92 13.29
CA ILE A 117 16.67 5.78 14.19
C ILE A 117 16.84 6.23 15.65
N VAL A 118 17.95 6.92 15.96
CA VAL A 118 18.23 7.42 17.32
C VAL A 118 17.08 8.26 17.87
N THR A 119 16.53 9.16 17.04
CA THR A 119 15.41 10.04 17.43
C THR A 119 14.13 9.26 17.71
N ALA A 120 13.89 8.14 17.03
CA ALA A 120 12.70 7.31 17.21
C ALA A 120 12.80 6.33 18.40
N LEU A 121 14.00 6.13 18.97
CA LEU A 121 14.23 5.14 20.02
C LEU A 121 13.37 5.33 21.28
N PRO A 122 13.16 6.55 21.83
CA PRO A 122 12.33 6.71 23.02
C PRO A 122 10.91 6.16 22.81
N ALA A 123 10.26 6.56 21.72
CA ALA A 123 8.92 6.08 21.38
C ALA A 123 8.89 4.55 21.12
N LEU A 124 9.94 4.01 20.50
CA LEU A 124 10.05 2.57 20.27
C LEU A 124 10.22 1.78 21.58
N VAL A 125 11.01 2.29 22.53
CA VAL A 125 11.23 1.67 23.84
C VAL A 125 9.95 1.73 24.68
N ASP A 126 9.24 2.85 24.67
CA ASP A 126 7.96 3.02 25.38
C ASP A 126 6.88 2.07 24.85
N GLN A 127 6.96 1.68 23.57
CA GLN A 127 6.03 0.74 22.94
C GLN A 127 6.39 -0.75 23.19
N LEU A 128 7.52 -1.08 23.84
CA LEU A 128 7.92 -2.48 23.98
C LEU A 128 6.91 -3.30 24.79
N GLY A 129 6.37 -4.35 24.20
CA GLY A 129 5.40 -5.24 24.82
C GLY A 129 5.12 -6.47 23.96
N ASP A 130 3.88 -6.95 23.99
CA ASP A 130 3.43 -8.12 23.22
C ASP A 130 3.10 -7.75 21.75
N HIS A 131 4.01 -7.03 21.09
CA HIS A 131 3.80 -6.39 19.79
C HIS A 131 4.65 -7.00 18.67
N ALA A 132 4.71 -8.34 18.61
CA ALA A 132 5.45 -9.05 17.58
C ALA A 132 4.91 -8.78 16.16
N ASP A 133 3.63 -8.43 16.05
CA ASP A 133 2.98 -7.97 14.82
C ASP A 133 3.55 -6.64 14.32
N LEU A 134 3.73 -5.66 15.21
CA LEU A 134 4.30 -4.36 14.86
C LEU A 134 5.77 -4.50 14.44
N ALA A 135 6.54 -5.34 15.16
CA ALA A 135 7.92 -5.63 14.80
C ALA A 135 8.02 -6.36 13.44
N ALA A 136 7.13 -7.33 13.17
CA ALA A 136 7.08 -8.01 11.89
C ALA A 136 6.71 -7.07 10.74
N GLU A 137 5.75 -6.16 10.94
CA GLU A 137 5.41 -5.12 9.95
C GLU A 137 6.60 -4.19 9.67
N ALA A 138 7.33 -3.80 10.72
CA ALA A 138 8.44 -2.86 10.63
C ALA A 138 9.64 -3.39 9.84
N ILE A 139 9.87 -4.71 9.80
CA ILE A 139 10.96 -5.32 9.03
C ILE A 139 10.61 -5.59 7.54
N MET A 140 9.33 -5.47 7.16
CA MET A 140 8.87 -5.71 5.78
C MET A 140 9.39 -4.67 4.78
N THR A 141 9.66 -5.10 3.55
CA THR A 141 9.93 -4.21 2.40
C THR A 141 8.86 -4.35 1.33
N THR A 142 9.08 -5.26 0.39
CA THR A 142 8.21 -5.61 -0.74
C THR A 142 7.24 -6.73 -0.37
N ASP A 143 7.36 -7.27 0.86
CA ASP A 143 6.45 -8.23 1.44
C ASP A 143 5.00 -7.72 1.41
N THR A 144 4.04 -8.60 1.12
CA THR A 144 2.61 -8.23 1.12
C THR A 144 1.94 -8.49 2.46
N ARG A 145 2.54 -9.34 3.28
CA ARG A 145 2.01 -9.73 4.61
C ARG A 145 3.12 -9.97 5.64
N PRO A 146 2.88 -9.69 6.94
CA PRO A 146 3.77 -10.08 8.02
C PRO A 146 3.92 -11.61 8.11
N LYS A 147 5.11 -12.09 8.46
CA LYS A 147 5.40 -13.53 8.62
C LYS A 147 5.86 -13.79 10.05
N MET A 148 5.03 -14.51 10.81
CA MET A 148 5.29 -14.80 12.21
C MET A 148 4.71 -16.17 12.60
N ALA A 149 5.41 -16.92 13.44
CA ALA A 149 4.94 -18.21 13.96
C ALA A 149 5.59 -18.55 15.30
N ALA A 150 4.96 -19.45 16.05
CA ALA A 150 5.49 -19.95 17.31
C ALA A 150 5.34 -21.48 17.42
N ARG A 151 6.15 -22.08 18.29
CA ARG A 151 6.09 -23.49 18.70
C ARG A 151 6.20 -23.60 20.21
N GLU A 152 5.50 -24.58 20.76
CA GLU A 152 5.65 -24.99 22.14
C GLU A 152 6.28 -26.37 22.18
N VAL A 153 7.28 -26.54 23.05
CA VAL A 153 7.99 -27.80 23.23
C VAL A 153 8.16 -28.10 24.71
N THR A 154 8.40 -29.38 25.02
CA THR A 154 8.80 -29.80 26.37
C THR A 154 10.28 -30.15 26.36
N LEU A 155 11.06 -29.49 27.21
CA LEU A 155 12.51 -29.69 27.37
C LEU A 155 12.79 -30.01 28.85
N GLY A 156 13.36 -31.18 29.13
CA GLY A 156 13.60 -31.64 30.50
C GLY A 156 12.35 -31.56 31.40
N GLY A 157 11.17 -31.85 30.85
CA GLY A 157 9.88 -31.79 31.57
C GLY A 157 9.31 -30.37 31.78
N LYS A 158 9.89 -29.34 31.17
CA LYS A 158 9.41 -27.94 31.25
C LYS A 158 8.93 -27.45 29.90
N ALA A 159 7.82 -26.71 29.87
CA ALA A 159 7.32 -26.08 28.67
C ALA A 159 8.20 -24.88 28.29
N ALA A 160 8.66 -24.85 27.04
CA ALA A 160 9.38 -23.74 26.42
C ALA A 160 8.68 -23.31 25.13
N VAL A 161 8.80 -22.03 24.78
CA VAL A 161 8.23 -21.42 23.59
C VAL A 161 9.36 -20.98 22.66
N LEU A 162 9.20 -21.22 21.37
CA LEU A 162 10.01 -20.64 20.31
C LEU A 162 9.11 -19.76 19.45
N SER A 163 9.62 -18.64 18.97
CA SER A 163 8.87 -17.74 18.11
C SER A 163 9.78 -17.08 17.10
N ALA A 164 9.27 -16.86 15.90
CA ALA A 164 9.99 -16.21 14.83
C ALA A 164 9.14 -15.11 14.20
N ILE A 165 9.77 -13.98 13.92
CA ILE A 165 9.32 -13.04 12.90
C ILE A 165 10.33 -13.06 11.76
N CYS A 166 9.87 -13.10 10.52
CA CYS A 166 10.76 -13.01 9.40
C CYS A 166 10.20 -12.09 8.29
N LYS A 167 11.07 -11.71 7.37
CA LYS A 167 10.72 -11.01 6.13
C LYS A 167 11.54 -11.56 4.97
N GLY A 168 11.05 -11.34 3.75
CA GLY A 168 11.63 -11.80 2.51
C GLY A 168 10.54 -12.11 1.48
N SER A 169 10.63 -11.46 0.34
CA SER A 169 9.74 -11.64 -0.83
C SER A 169 10.49 -11.51 -2.16
N GLY A 170 11.67 -10.89 -2.19
CA GLY A 170 12.54 -10.77 -3.36
C GLY A 170 14.00 -10.73 -2.94
N MET A 171 14.88 -10.94 -3.91
CA MET A 171 16.30 -11.23 -3.74
C MET A 171 16.52 -12.47 -2.84
N LEU A 172 15.74 -13.54 -3.05
CA LEU A 172 15.77 -14.75 -2.24
C LEU A 172 16.44 -15.92 -3.01
N ALA A 173 17.60 -16.38 -2.54
CA ALA A 173 18.36 -17.51 -3.05
C ALA A 173 18.77 -18.54 -1.98
N PRO A 174 19.03 -19.79 -2.36
CA PRO A 174 19.70 -20.74 -1.48
C PRO A 174 21.06 -20.26 -0.96
N GLN A 175 21.51 -20.86 0.15
CA GLN A 175 22.76 -20.49 0.86
C GLN A 175 22.67 -19.09 1.52
N LEU A 176 21.47 -18.86 2.07
CA LEU A 176 20.92 -17.63 2.62
C LEU A 176 20.41 -16.71 1.51
N ALA A 177 19.10 -16.55 1.53
CA ALA A 177 18.23 -15.75 0.68
C ALA A 177 17.98 -14.40 1.37
N THR A 178 17.60 -13.27 0.71
CA THR A 178 17.11 -11.98 1.36
C THR A 178 16.13 -12.22 2.48
N THR A 179 16.68 -12.59 3.62
CA THR A 179 16.00 -13.16 4.76
C THR A 179 16.56 -12.46 5.96
N MET A 180 15.68 -11.71 6.59
CA MET A 180 15.89 -11.33 7.98
C MET A 180 14.89 -12.15 8.78
N CYS A 181 15.39 -13.04 9.63
CA CYS A 181 14.56 -13.80 10.53
C CYS A 181 15.09 -13.72 11.97
N LEU A 182 14.22 -13.32 12.89
CA LEU A 182 14.53 -13.10 14.29
C LEU A 182 13.79 -14.15 15.12
N VAL A 183 14.53 -15.12 15.64
CA VAL A 183 14.03 -16.20 16.49
C VAL A 183 14.27 -15.85 17.96
N THR A 184 13.27 -16.11 18.79
CA THR A 184 13.32 -15.93 20.25
C THR A 184 12.83 -17.20 20.94
N THR A 185 13.42 -17.54 22.08
CA THR A 185 12.97 -18.65 22.91
C THR A 185 13.30 -18.44 24.38
N ASP A 186 12.44 -18.93 25.27
CA ASP A 186 12.71 -18.97 26.69
C ASP A 186 13.47 -20.24 27.12
N ALA A 187 13.83 -21.13 26.19
CA ALA A 187 14.64 -22.32 26.49
C ALA A 187 16.02 -21.97 27.07
N ALA A 188 16.48 -22.72 28.06
CA ALA A 188 17.84 -22.65 28.58
C ALA A 188 18.78 -23.51 27.72
N VAL A 189 19.68 -22.86 26.98
CA VAL A 189 20.63 -23.51 26.06
C VAL A 189 21.94 -22.72 26.02
N THR A 190 23.07 -23.38 25.75
CA THR A 190 24.36 -22.70 25.55
C THR A 190 24.44 -22.05 24.16
N PRO A 191 25.24 -20.98 23.97
CA PRO A 191 25.41 -20.36 22.66
C PRO A 191 25.89 -21.33 21.59
N LYS A 192 26.80 -22.26 21.95
CA LYS A 192 27.32 -23.29 21.04
C LYS A 192 26.21 -24.23 20.57
N ALA A 193 25.45 -24.82 21.50
CA ALA A 193 24.37 -25.74 21.16
C ALA A 193 23.25 -25.05 20.35
N LEU A 194 22.92 -23.80 20.70
CA LEU A 194 21.96 -22.99 19.94
C LEU A 194 22.44 -22.72 18.51
N GLN A 195 23.72 -22.38 18.34
CA GLN A 195 24.31 -22.14 17.03
C GLN A 195 24.31 -23.39 16.16
N GLU A 196 24.66 -24.54 16.72
CA GLU A 196 24.65 -25.81 16.00
C GLU A 196 23.23 -26.20 15.55
N ALA A 197 22.24 -26.09 16.43
CA ALA A 197 20.83 -26.36 16.11
C ALA A 197 20.30 -25.37 15.05
N LEU A 198 20.60 -24.07 15.20
CA LEU A 198 20.19 -23.04 14.24
C LEU A 198 20.80 -23.28 12.86
N SER A 199 22.10 -23.56 12.78
CA SER A 199 22.79 -23.83 11.51
C SER A 199 22.18 -25.02 10.77
N ARG A 200 21.90 -26.13 11.48
CA ARG A 200 21.26 -27.32 10.87
C ARG A 200 19.82 -27.06 10.47
N ALA A 201 19.05 -26.35 11.28
CA ALA A 201 17.68 -25.97 10.95
C ALA A 201 17.63 -25.09 9.70
N VAL A 202 18.46 -24.04 9.62
CA VAL A 202 18.56 -23.14 8.47
C VAL A 202 18.98 -23.90 7.20
N GLN A 203 19.94 -24.82 7.32
CA GLN A 203 20.41 -25.64 6.19
C GLN A 203 19.30 -26.51 5.59
N LYS A 204 18.40 -27.04 6.42
CA LYS A 204 17.25 -27.85 6.01
C LYS A 204 16.04 -27.02 5.56
N THR A 205 16.03 -25.71 5.83
CA THR A 205 14.84 -24.85 5.67
C THR A 205 15.11 -23.63 4.79
N LEU A 206 15.55 -22.51 5.35
CA LEU A 206 15.72 -21.24 4.64
C LEU A 206 16.75 -21.34 3.50
N ASN A 207 17.76 -22.22 3.61
CA ASN A 207 18.69 -22.52 2.51
C ASN A 207 18.08 -23.33 1.36
N MET A 208 16.83 -23.75 1.50
CA MET A 208 16.05 -24.46 0.48
C MET A 208 14.96 -23.57 -0.13
N VAL A 209 14.89 -22.29 0.24
CA VAL A 209 13.93 -21.32 -0.28
C VAL A 209 14.56 -20.51 -1.41
N THR A 210 13.79 -20.24 -2.47
CA THR A 210 14.22 -19.39 -3.59
C THR A 210 13.04 -18.67 -4.25
N VAL A 211 13.19 -17.37 -4.53
CA VAL A 211 12.23 -16.62 -5.37
C VAL A 211 12.86 -16.31 -6.72
N ASP A 212 14.05 -15.73 -6.73
CA ASP A 212 14.72 -15.24 -7.95
C ASP A 212 16.14 -15.76 -8.10
N GLY A 213 16.68 -16.45 -7.10
CA GLY A 213 18.03 -16.99 -7.15
C GLY A 213 19.12 -15.95 -6.88
N GLU A 214 18.74 -14.74 -6.44
CA GLU A 214 19.67 -13.67 -6.10
C GLU A 214 19.97 -13.66 -4.60
N MET A 215 21.23 -13.88 -4.22
CA MET A 215 21.66 -13.92 -2.81
C MET A 215 21.89 -12.50 -2.27
N SER A 216 21.28 -12.18 -1.12
CA SER A 216 21.35 -10.83 -0.55
C SER A 216 22.72 -10.45 -0.01
N THR A 217 22.95 -9.15 0.08
CA THR A 217 24.03 -8.58 0.90
C THR A 217 23.70 -8.56 2.40
N ASN A 218 22.45 -8.86 2.80
CA ASN A 218 21.95 -8.56 4.15
C ASN A 218 21.42 -9.77 4.94
N ASP A 219 21.55 -10.98 4.41
CA ASP A 219 20.89 -12.13 5.04
C ASP A 219 21.40 -12.41 6.44
N CYS A 220 20.44 -12.54 7.35
CA CYS A 220 20.70 -12.83 8.73
C CYS A 220 19.52 -13.59 9.35
N VAL A 221 19.86 -14.68 10.02
CA VAL A 221 18.95 -15.40 10.92
C VAL A 221 19.57 -15.31 12.30
N PHE A 222 18.90 -14.65 13.23
CA PHE A 222 19.32 -14.58 14.63
C PHE A 222 18.45 -15.48 15.48
N ALA A 223 19.02 -16.07 16.53
CA ALA A 223 18.27 -16.73 17.60
C ALA A 223 18.74 -16.23 18.97
N LEU A 224 17.81 -15.81 19.82
CA LEU A 224 18.04 -15.45 21.21
C LEU A 224 17.31 -16.42 22.15
N ALA A 225 18.03 -16.97 23.13
CA ALA A 225 17.51 -17.89 24.13
C ALA A 225 17.80 -17.42 25.55
N ASN A 226 16.78 -17.03 26.32
CA ASN A 226 16.98 -16.35 27.61
C ASN A 226 16.87 -17.25 28.86
N GLY A 227 16.50 -18.51 28.70
CA GLY A 227 16.48 -19.50 29.79
C GLY A 227 15.32 -19.44 30.78
N LEU A 228 14.31 -18.59 30.57
CA LEU A 228 13.18 -18.43 31.51
C LEU A 228 12.14 -19.57 31.49
N ALA A 229 12.25 -20.54 30.59
CA ALA A 229 11.43 -21.76 30.59
C ALA A 229 11.73 -22.65 31.80
N GLY A 230 12.93 -22.53 32.39
CA GLY A 230 13.35 -23.27 33.58
C GLY A 230 13.72 -24.73 33.31
N ASN A 231 13.92 -25.12 32.05
CA ASN A 231 14.48 -26.43 31.69
C ASN A 231 15.96 -26.53 32.11
N PRO A 232 16.51 -27.74 32.30
CA PRO A 232 17.95 -27.94 32.43
C PRO A 232 18.68 -27.34 31.22
N ARG A 233 19.81 -26.68 31.48
CA ARG A 233 20.57 -25.99 30.42
C ARG A 233 21.11 -26.99 29.41
N ILE A 234 20.65 -26.88 28.17
CA ILE A 234 21.08 -27.73 27.06
C ILE A 234 22.48 -27.29 26.61
N SER A 235 23.49 -28.16 26.72
CA SER A 235 24.88 -27.84 26.36
C SER A 235 25.52 -28.79 25.36
N GLU A 236 25.06 -30.03 25.30
CA GLU A 236 25.62 -31.13 24.50
C GLU A 236 24.51 -31.83 23.71
N PRO A 237 24.87 -32.65 22.70
CA PRO A 237 23.91 -33.49 21.99
C PRO A 237 23.10 -34.38 22.94
N GLY A 238 21.79 -34.44 22.73
CA GLY A 238 20.86 -35.22 23.54
C GLY A 238 19.40 -35.00 23.13
N PRO A 239 18.45 -35.66 23.82
CA PRO A 239 17.03 -35.61 23.48
C PRO A 239 16.46 -34.19 23.43
N ASP A 240 16.77 -33.35 24.42
CA ASP A 240 16.26 -31.98 24.48
C ASP A 240 16.83 -31.10 23.34
N LEU A 241 18.11 -31.28 22.97
CA LEU A 241 18.67 -30.56 21.82
C LEU A 241 18.00 -30.99 20.52
N ALA A 242 17.70 -32.29 20.38
CA ALA A 242 17.00 -32.82 19.20
C ALA A 242 15.57 -32.27 19.10
N VAL A 243 14.86 -32.16 20.22
CA VAL A 243 13.52 -31.53 20.29
C VAL A 243 13.61 -30.05 19.90
N LEU A 244 14.59 -29.31 20.44
CA LEU A 244 14.80 -27.91 20.11
C LEU A 244 15.11 -27.72 18.61
N GLU A 245 16.02 -28.52 18.04
CA GLU A 245 16.35 -28.48 16.62
C GLU A 245 15.15 -28.82 15.73
N ALA A 246 14.35 -29.83 16.09
CA ALA A 246 13.16 -30.20 15.35
C ALA A 246 12.14 -29.05 15.34
N ALA A 247 11.92 -28.38 16.47
CA ALA A 247 11.04 -27.24 16.56
C ALA A 247 11.56 -26.02 15.78
N LEU A 248 12.87 -25.75 15.81
CA LEU A 248 13.50 -24.73 14.96
C LEU A 248 13.33 -25.05 13.47
N THR A 249 13.52 -26.31 13.08
CA THR A 249 13.40 -26.77 11.69
C THR A 249 11.95 -26.65 11.20
N ASP A 250 10.97 -27.04 12.01
CA ASP A 250 9.57 -26.89 11.63
C ASP A 250 9.16 -25.40 11.54
N LEU A 251 9.54 -24.60 12.54
CA LEU A 251 9.27 -23.16 12.58
C LEU A 251 9.86 -22.44 11.37
N LEU A 252 11.15 -22.65 11.07
CA LEU A 252 11.82 -22.02 9.93
C LEU A 252 11.33 -22.57 8.59
N GLY A 253 10.89 -23.83 8.53
CA GLY A 253 10.24 -24.41 7.35
C GLY A 253 8.91 -23.72 7.03
N GLU A 254 8.09 -23.42 8.04
CA GLU A 254 6.86 -22.64 7.87
C GLU A 254 7.16 -21.24 7.34
N MET A 255 8.16 -20.57 7.93
CA MET A 255 8.59 -19.23 7.49
C MET A 255 9.13 -19.25 6.05
N GLY A 256 9.90 -20.27 5.69
CA GLY A 256 10.41 -20.45 4.33
C GLY A 256 9.30 -20.62 3.29
N ARG A 257 8.28 -21.44 3.59
CA ARG A 257 7.08 -21.56 2.74
C ARG A 257 6.32 -20.25 2.65
N ALA A 258 6.19 -19.52 3.76
CA ALA A 258 5.51 -18.23 3.79
C ALA A 258 6.24 -17.17 2.94
N MET A 259 7.58 -17.18 2.90
CA MET A 259 8.39 -16.32 2.03
C MET A 259 8.22 -16.70 0.56
N ALA A 260 8.34 -17.98 0.22
CA ALA A 260 8.14 -18.46 -1.15
C ALA A 260 6.74 -18.12 -1.68
N ALA A 261 5.71 -18.32 -0.86
CA ALA A 261 4.32 -17.99 -1.20
C ALA A 261 4.03 -16.47 -1.22
N ASP A 262 4.95 -15.64 -0.74
CA ASP A 262 4.87 -14.17 -0.75
C ASP A 262 5.95 -13.57 -1.68
N GLY A 263 6.47 -14.38 -2.61
CA GLY A 263 7.44 -13.92 -3.60
C GLY A 263 6.90 -12.75 -4.41
N GLU A 264 7.77 -11.83 -4.82
CA GLU A 264 7.38 -10.66 -5.60
C GLU A 264 6.66 -11.05 -6.89
N GLY A 265 5.38 -10.66 -7.01
CA GLY A 265 4.54 -11.03 -8.14
C GLY A 265 4.20 -12.53 -8.22
N ALA A 266 4.54 -13.35 -7.22
CA ALA A 266 4.20 -14.76 -7.19
C ALA A 266 2.67 -14.95 -7.19
N THR A 267 2.20 -15.89 -8.01
CA THR A 267 0.79 -16.31 -8.01
C THR A 267 0.62 -17.70 -7.40
N LYS A 268 1.71 -18.48 -7.34
CA LYS A 268 1.70 -19.86 -6.84
C LYS A 268 2.93 -20.13 -5.99
N LEU A 269 2.72 -20.77 -4.84
CA LEU A 269 3.76 -21.47 -4.10
C LEU A 269 4.14 -22.74 -4.86
N VAL A 270 5.44 -23.04 -4.96
CA VAL A 270 5.96 -24.25 -5.59
C VAL A 270 6.77 -25.02 -4.56
N GLU A 271 6.41 -26.28 -4.34
CA GLU A 271 7.18 -27.23 -3.53
C GLU A 271 7.80 -28.29 -4.45
N VAL A 272 9.13 -28.38 -4.43
CA VAL A 272 9.88 -29.36 -5.21
C VAL A 272 10.48 -30.39 -4.28
N VAL A 273 10.12 -31.64 -4.47
CA VAL A 273 10.66 -32.80 -3.76
C VAL A 273 11.53 -33.60 -4.71
N VAL A 274 12.79 -33.80 -4.34
CA VAL A 274 13.70 -34.71 -5.04
C VAL A 274 14.01 -35.88 -4.12
N THR A 275 13.85 -37.10 -4.62
CA THR A 275 14.17 -38.35 -3.92
C THR A 275 15.08 -39.22 -4.77
N GLY A 276 15.69 -40.25 -4.17
CA GLY A 276 16.50 -41.23 -4.90
C GLY A 276 17.84 -40.69 -5.42
N ALA A 277 18.31 -39.58 -4.86
CA ALA A 277 19.58 -38.96 -5.26
C ALA A 277 20.79 -39.69 -4.63
N PRO A 278 21.99 -39.62 -5.23
CA PRO A 278 23.19 -40.31 -4.74
C PRO A 278 23.73 -39.76 -3.41
N GLY A 279 23.26 -38.59 -2.97
CA GLY A 279 23.62 -37.99 -1.69
C GLY A 279 22.86 -36.71 -1.40
N ASP A 280 22.89 -36.26 -0.13
CA ASP A 280 22.13 -35.10 0.35
C ASP A 280 22.51 -33.79 -0.35
N GLU A 281 23.76 -33.66 -0.80
CA GLU A 281 24.19 -32.51 -1.59
C GLU A 281 23.49 -32.50 -2.95
N ALA A 282 23.56 -33.59 -3.70
CA ALA A 282 22.92 -33.73 -5.00
C ALA A 282 21.40 -33.56 -4.91
N ALA A 283 20.75 -34.14 -3.90
CA ALA A 283 19.32 -33.99 -3.66
C ALA A 283 18.94 -32.51 -3.49
N ARG A 284 19.65 -31.79 -2.60
CA ARG A 284 19.38 -30.38 -2.34
C ARG A 284 19.69 -29.52 -3.55
N ASP A 285 20.77 -29.80 -4.25
CA ASP A 285 21.18 -29.01 -5.40
C ASP A 285 20.21 -29.12 -6.57
N CYS A 286 19.75 -30.33 -6.87
CA CYS A 286 18.70 -30.57 -7.86
C CYS A 286 17.37 -29.92 -7.46
N ALA A 287 16.90 -30.10 -6.22
CA ALA A 287 15.63 -29.54 -5.75
C ALA A 287 15.62 -28.00 -5.87
N ARG A 288 16.70 -27.35 -5.43
CA ARG A 288 16.87 -25.90 -5.53
C ARG A 288 16.96 -25.44 -6.98
N SER A 289 17.71 -26.14 -7.81
CA SER A 289 17.86 -25.79 -9.23
C SER A 289 16.53 -25.81 -9.97
N ILE A 290 15.68 -26.80 -9.72
CA ILE A 290 14.33 -26.88 -10.28
C ILE A 290 13.48 -25.69 -9.80
N ALA A 291 13.49 -25.41 -8.49
CA ALA A 291 12.72 -24.32 -7.90
C ALA A 291 13.17 -22.92 -8.38
N SER A 292 14.45 -22.75 -8.71
CA SER A 292 15.04 -21.50 -9.21
C SER A 292 14.98 -21.35 -10.74
N SER A 293 14.76 -22.41 -11.50
CA SER A 293 14.87 -22.39 -12.97
C SER A 293 13.82 -21.45 -13.61
N PRO A 294 14.24 -20.38 -14.33
CA PRO A 294 13.29 -19.43 -14.94
C PRO A 294 12.32 -20.11 -15.91
N LEU A 295 12.80 -21.11 -16.66
CA LEU A 295 11.97 -21.88 -17.59
C LEU A 295 10.93 -22.72 -16.85
N VAL A 296 11.30 -23.38 -15.75
CA VAL A 296 10.34 -24.14 -14.92
C VAL A 296 9.32 -23.17 -14.31
N LYS A 297 9.79 -22.11 -13.65
CA LYS A 297 8.92 -21.11 -13.00
C LYS A 297 7.92 -20.47 -13.96
N ALA A 298 8.34 -20.14 -15.18
CA ALA A 298 7.45 -19.60 -16.22
C ALA A 298 6.42 -20.62 -16.73
N ALA A 299 6.80 -21.89 -16.85
CA ALA A 299 5.86 -22.96 -17.20
C ALA A 299 4.80 -23.15 -16.09
N LEU A 300 5.23 -23.13 -14.83
CA LEU A 300 4.33 -23.22 -13.67
C LEU A 300 3.34 -22.04 -13.61
N PHE A 301 3.79 -20.81 -13.89
CA PHE A 301 2.90 -19.64 -14.02
C PHE A 301 1.80 -19.90 -15.06
N GLY A 302 2.18 -20.35 -16.26
CA GLY A 302 1.27 -20.67 -17.37
C GLY A 302 0.40 -21.93 -17.19
N ALA A 303 0.52 -22.64 -16.06
CA ALA A 303 -0.06 -23.96 -15.83
C ALA A 303 0.29 -24.97 -16.95
N ASP A 304 1.53 -24.90 -17.46
CA ASP A 304 2.08 -25.83 -18.45
C ASP A 304 2.82 -26.98 -17.72
N PRO A 305 2.36 -28.25 -17.83
CA PRO A 305 2.98 -29.41 -17.19
C PRO A 305 4.30 -29.83 -17.88
N ASN A 306 5.25 -28.90 -17.91
CA ASN A 306 6.48 -29.02 -18.70
C ASN A 306 7.57 -29.81 -17.99
N TRP A 307 7.36 -31.13 -17.86
CA TRP A 307 8.33 -32.05 -17.27
C TRP A 307 9.69 -32.05 -17.98
N GLY A 308 9.71 -31.72 -19.28
CA GLY A 308 10.94 -31.58 -20.06
C GLY A 308 11.87 -30.50 -19.51
N ARG A 309 11.33 -29.33 -19.13
CA ARG A 309 12.10 -28.26 -18.47
C ARG A 309 12.62 -28.68 -17.09
N ILE A 310 11.86 -29.50 -16.36
CA ILE A 310 12.27 -30.03 -15.04
C ILE A 310 13.47 -30.98 -15.21
N LEU A 311 13.35 -32.01 -16.06
CA LEU A 311 14.44 -32.97 -16.27
C LEU A 311 15.65 -32.36 -16.96
N SER A 312 15.45 -31.41 -17.88
CA SER A 312 16.55 -30.64 -18.46
C SER A 312 17.33 -29.88 -17.39
N THR A 313 16.64 -29.30 -16.39
CA THR A 313 17.28 -28.64 -15.25
C THR A 313 18.07 -29.62 -14.39
N VAL A 314 17.52 -30.81 -14.10
CA VAL A 314 18.23 -31.88 -13.38
C VAL A 314 19.49 -32.32 -14.14
N GLY A 315 19.36 -32.60 -15.44
CA GLY A 315 20.48 -33.03 -16.28
C GLY A 315 21.59 -31.99 -16.38
N ALA A 316 21.23 -30.71 -16.57
CA ALA A 316 22.20 -29.62 -16.61
C ALA A 316 22.95 -29.50 -15.28
N ARG A 317 22.24 -29.62 -14.14
CA ARG A 317 22.86 -29.54 -12.81
C ARG A 317 23.76 -30.72 -12.51
N ALA A 318 23.31 -31.94 -12.83
CA ALA A 318 24.10 -33.15 -12.68
C ALA A 318 25.40 -33.07 -13.50
N GLY A 319 25.31 -32.65 -14.77
CA GLY A 319 26.48 -32.48 -15.64
C GLY A 319 27.45 -31.42 -15.13
N ALA A 320 26.96 -30.27 -14.66
CA ALA A 320 27.81 -29.19 -14.14
C ALA A 320 28.50 -29.54 -12.81
N ALA A 321 27.85 -30.31 -11.94
CA ALA A 321 28.37 -30.67 -10.63
C ALA A 321 29.12 -32.02 -10.61
N GLY A 322 29.04 -32.80 -11.69
CA GLY A 322 29.60 -34.15 -11.74
C GLY A 322 28.81 -35.17 -10.91
N TYR A 323 27.52 -34.96 -10.66
CA TYR A 323 26.70 -35.93 -9.95
C TYR A 323 26.40 -37.14 -10.84
N PRO A 324 26.51 -38.38 -10.34
CA PRO A 324 26.21 -39.60 -11.09
C PRO A 324 24.68 -39.81 -11.17
N ILE A 325 23.99 -38.89 -11.83
CA ILE A 325 22.54 -38.91 -12.01
C ILE A 325 22.25 -39.16 -13.48
N ASP A 326 21.39 -40.14 -13.78
CA ASP A 326 20.85 -40.37 -15.12
C ASP A 326 19.39 -39.89 -15.20
N PRO A 327 19.12 -38.72 -15.82
CA PRO A 327 17.76 -38.19 -15.92
C PRO A 327 16.77 -39.10 -16.65
N TYR A 328 17.22 -40.03 -17.49
CA TYR A 328 16.34 -40.98 -18.17
C TYR A 328 15.74 -42.02 -17.21
N LYS A 329 16.43 -42.32 -16.09
CA LYS A 329 15.90 -43.24 -15.08
C LYS A 329 14.91 -42.58 -14.12
N ALA A 330 14.76 -41.26 -14.21
CA ALA A 330 13.91 -40.51 -13.30
C ALA A 330 12.41 -40.76 -13.57
N ARG A 331 11.61 -40.52 -12.54
CA ARG A 331 10.16 -40.35 -12.64
C ARG A 331 9.80 -38.91 -12.22
N VAL A 332 8.91 -38.28 -12.97
CA VAL A 332 8.41 -36.93 -12.65
C VAL A 332 6.91 -36.96 -12.48
N SER A 333 6.44 -36.41 -11.36
CA SER A 333 5.02 -36.21 -11.08
C SER A 333 4.73 -34.75 -10.75
N LEU A 334 3.61 -34.25 -11.29
CA LEU A 334 3.10 -32.90 -11.04
C LEU A 334 1.69 -33.02 -10.47
N GLN A 335 1.40 -32.40 -9.33
CA GLN A 335 0.09 -32.50 -8.66
C GLN A 335 -0.41 -33.96 -8.50
N GLY A 336 0.52 -34.87 -8.18
CA GLY A 336 0.25 -36.31 -8.03
C GLY A 336 0.05 -37.10 -9.32
N ILE A 337 0.16 -36.49 -10.50
CA ILE A 337 0.05 -37.16 -11.80
C ILE A 337 1.45 -37.37 -12.37
N THR A 338 1.82 -38.63 -12.62
CA THR A 338 3.09 -38.96 -13.27
C THR A 338 3.04 -38.63 -14.75
N VAL A 339 4.03 -37.86 -15.22
CA VAL A 339 4.11 -37.32 -16.59
C VAL A 339 5.33 -37.81 -17.36
N PHE A 340 6.32 -38.35 -16.67
CA PHE A 340 7.51 -38.98 -17.24
C PHE A 340 7.97 -40.14 -16.36
N GLY A 341 8.42 -41.23 -16.97
CA GLY A 341 8.99 -42.38 -16.27
C GLY A 341 9.37 -43.51 -17.23
N GLY A 342 10.28 -44.39 -16.80
CA GLY A 342 10.73 -45.51 -17.63
C GLY A 342 11.51 -45.08 -18.88
N GLY A 343 12.21 -43.95 -18.82
CA GLY A 343 12.99 -43.43 -19.95
C GLY A 343 12.19 -42.65 -21.00
N ALA A 344 10.88 -42.49 -20.84
CA ALA A 344 10.01 -41.88 -21.84
C ALA A 344 8.88 -41.04 -21.22
N PRO A 345 8.23 -40.16 -22.02
CA PRO A 345 6.99 -39.51 -21.61
C PRO A 345 5.90 -40.55 -21.31
N ILE A 346 5.11 -40.29 -20.27
CA ILE A 346 3.93 -41.12 -19.94
C ILE A 346 2.68 -40.41 -20.46
N GLU A 347 1.69 -41.16 -20.93
CA GLU A 347 0.39 -40.61 -21.31
C GLU A 347 -0.41 -40.21 -20.06
N PHE A 348 -0.98 -39.01 -20.06
CA PHE A 348 -1.79 -38.48 -18.95
C PHE A 348 -2.87 -37.52 -19.46
N ASP A 349 -3.90 -37.32 -18.65
CA ASP A 349 -4.94 -36.32 -18.90
C ASP A 349 -4.37 -34.90 -18.71
N ARG A 350 -4.04 -34.25 -19.84
CA ARG A 350 -3.44 -32.92 -19.86
C ARG A 350 -4.37 -31.84 -19.32
N ASP A 351 -5.67 -31.94 -19.56
CA ASP A 351 -6.62 -30.90 -19.17
C ASP A 351 -6.92 -30.97 -17.68
N ASN A 352 -7.03 -32.17 -17.12
CA ASN A 352 -7.10 -32.37 -15.67
C ASN A 352 -5.84 -31.84 -14.97
N LEU A 353 -4.65 -32.22 -15.42
CA LEU A 353 -3.40 -31.74 -14.81
C LEU A 353 -3.27 -30.21 -14.93
N ARG A 354 -3.57 -29.64 -16.10
CA ARG A 354 -3.57 -28.19 -16.30
C ARG A 354 -4.52 -27.47 -15.35
N THR A 355 -5.68 -28.06 -15.07
CA THR A 355 -6.66 -27.50 -14.12
C THR A 355 -6.12 -27.50 -12.70
N ARG A 356 -5.54 -28.62 -12.22
CA ARG A 356 -4.87 -28.70 -10.90
C ARG A 356 -3.69 -27.75 -10.78
N MET A 357 -2.98 -27.51 -11.89
CA MET A 357 -1.86 -26.57 -11.94
C MET A 357 -2.28 -25.10 -11.89
N ARG A 358 -3.58 -24.78 -11.81
CA ARG A 358 -4.08 -23.42 -11.54
C ARG A 358 -4.26 -23.12 -10.06
N GLU A 359 -4.12 -24.12 -9.20
CA GLU A 359 -4.15 -23.92 -7.75
C GLU A 359 -3.02 -23.01 -7.27
N SER A 360 -3.19 -22.40 -6.10
CA SER A 360 -2.22 -21.49 -5.49
C SER A 360 -0.96 -22.21 -4.95
N ARG A 361 -0.95 -23.54 -4.96
CA ARG A 361 0.18 -24.39 -4.61
C ARG A 361 0.39 -25.44 -5.70
N ILE A 362 1.65 -25.64 -6.10
CA ILE A 362 2.06 -26.67 -7.05
C ILE A 362 3.07 -27.59 -6.39
N ASP A 363 2.76 -28.89 -6.38
CA ASP A 363 3.68 -29.93 -5.96
C ASP A 363 4.41 -30.55 -7.17
N VAL A 364 5.73 -30.58 -7.10
CA VAL A 364 6.63 -31.19 -8.08
C VAL A 364 7.42 -32.30 -7.39
N LEU A 365 7.28 -33.54 -7.85
CA LEU A 365 8.04 -34.68 -7.36
C LEU A 365 8.95 -35.21 -8.47
N VAL A 366 10.23 -35.32 -8.17
CA VAL A 366 11.24 -35.98 -9.01
C VAL A 366 11.86 -37.12 -8.22
N GLU A 367 11.70 -38.34 -8.74
CA GLU A 367 12.26 -39.56 -8.16
C GLU A 367 13.42 -40.00 -9.06
N LEU A 368 14.65 -39.89 -8.56
CA LEU A 368 15.85 -40.39 -9.21
C LEU A 368 16.08 -41.86 -8.81
N ALA A 369 17.06 -42.53 -9.44
CA ALA A 369 17.32 -43.97 -9.23
C ALA A 369 18.74 -44.26 -8.73
N ASP A 370 19.46 -43.23 -8.28
CA ASP A 370 20.91 -43.26 -8.10
C ASP A 370 21.34 -43.23 -6.61
N GLY A 371 20.38 -43.35 -5.68
CA GLY A 371 20.62 -43.45 -4.24
C GLY A 371 19.32 -43.39 -3.40
N GLU A 372 19.43 -42.97 -2.14
CA GLU A 372 18.30 -42.89 -1.19
C GLU A 372 18.05 -41.47 -0.67
N ALA A 373 18.89 -40.50 -1.05
CA ALA A 373 18.84 -39.16 -0.48
C ALA A 373 17.59 -38.39 -0.94
N ARG A 374 17.12 -37.51 -0.05
CA ARG A 374 15.90 -36.72 -0.25
C ARG A 374 16.10 -35.27 0.15
N ALA A 375 15.54 -34.36 -0.64
CA ALA A 375 15.48 -32.94 -0.32
C ALA A 375 14.15 -32.31 -0.75
N VAL A 376 13.78 -31.23 -0.07
CA VAL A 376 12.62 -30.40 -0.40
C VAL A 376 13.11 -28.97 -0.59
N ALA A 377 12.68 -28.31 -1.66
CA ALA A 377 12.89 -26.89 -1.90
C ALA A 377 11.56 -26.18 -2.09
N TRP A 378 11.51 -24.90 -1.70
CA TRP A 378 10.34 -24.05 -1.87
C TRP A 378 10.68 -22.85 -2.75
N GLY A 379 9.80 -22.54 -3.67
CA GLY A 379 9.87 -21.31 -4.42
C GLY A 379 8.51 -20.88 -4.93
N CYS A 380 8.50 -20.10 -6.00
CA CYS A 380 7.28 -19.63 -6.62
C CYS A 380 7.37 -19.70 -8.14
N ASP A 381 6.27 -19.41 -8.82
CA ASP A 381 6.27 -19.16 -10.25
C ASP A 381 6.94 -17.83 -10.62
N LEU A 382 7.11 -17.57 -11.93
CA LEU A 382 7.67 -16.32 -12.47
C LEU A 382 6.61 -15.63 -13.33
N SER A 383 5.96 -14.61 -12.76
CA SER A 383 4.89 -13.85 -13.42
C SER A 383 5.39 -12.58 -14.11
N TYR A 384 4.51 -11.93 -14.87
CA TYR A 384 4.78 -10.60 -15.41
C TYR A 384 4.94 -9.53 -14.31
N ASP A 385 4.27 -9.70 -13.17
CA ASP A 385 4.32 -8.73 -12.07
C ASP A 385 5.68 -8.73 -11.37
N TYR A 386 6.38 -9.86 -11.30
CA TYR A 386 7.78 -9.89 -10.84
C TYR A 386 8.64 -8.92 -11.65
N VAL A 387 8.54 -9.00 -12.98
CA VAL A 387 9.30 -8.14 -13.91
C VAL A 387 8.89 -6.68 -13.73
N LYS A 388 7.59 -6.40 -13.61
CA LYS A 388 7.08 -5.05 -13.39
C LYS A 388 7.60 -4.43 -12.09
N ILE A 389 7.48 -5.16 -10.96
CA ILE A 389 7.94 -4.71 -9.64
C ILE A 389 9.42 -4.35 -9.69
N ASN A 390 10.25 -5.23 -10.27
CA ASN A 390 11.70 -5.08 -10.27
C ASN A 390 12.23 -4.13 -11.35
N ALA A 391 11.54 -3.99 -12.48
CA ALA A 391 11.87 -3.00 -13.50
C ALA A 391 11.53 -1.58 -13.02
N ASP A 392 10.46 -1.43 -12.25
CA ASP A 392 10.01 -0.13 -11.73
C ASP A 392 10.65 0.22 -10.37
N TYR A 393 11.36 -0.70 -9.72
CA TYR A 393 11.88 -0.54 -8.34
C TYR A 393 12.81 0.66 -8.16
N THR A 394 13.75 0.90 -9.08
CA THR A 394 14.67 2.04 -9.03
C THR A 394 14.15 3.28 -9.76
N SER A 395 13.29 3.10 -10.77
CA SER A 395 12.65 4.22 -11.48
C SER A 395 11.60 4.92 -10.61
N LEU A 396 11.09 4.23 -9.59
CA LEU A 396 10.14 4.76 -8.62
C LEU A 396 10.75 5.05 -7.26
N ILE A 397 12.04 4.86 -6.96
CA ILE A 397 12.58 5.14 -5.62
C ILE A 397 13.80 6.07 -5.70
N ILE A 398 13.63 7.34 -5.31
CA ILE A 398 14.71 8.33 -5.25
C ILE A 398 15.18 8.56 -3.81
N GLN A 399 16.49 8.75 -3.65
CA GLN A 399 17.07 9.18 -2.39
C GLN A 399 16.78 10.68 -2.18
N LYS A 400 16.25 11.02 -1.01
CA LYS A 400 16.06 12.41 -0.58
C LYS A 400 17.34 12.97 0.03
N PRO A 401 17.53 14.31 0.02
CA PRO A 401 18.66 14.95 0.70
C PRO A 401 18.78 14.63 2.19
N ASP A 402 17.66 14.27 2.85
CA ASP A 402 17.59 13.90 4.26
C ASP A 402 17.94 12.41 4.53
N GLY A 403 18.39 11.68 3.51
CA GLY A 403 18.73 10.26 3.58
C GLY A 403 17.54 9.30 3.57
N GLY A 404 16.29 9.80 3.51
CA GLY A 404 15.10 8.97 3.27
C GLY A 404 14.95 8.56 1.79
N VAL A 405 14.00 7.67 1.50
CA VAL A 405 13.60 7.36 0.12
C VAL A 405 12.21 7.93 -0.21
N ALA A 406 11.93 8.19 -1.49
CA ALA A 406 10.64 8.72 -1.99
C ALA A 406 10.21 8.04 -3.29
N LYS A 407 8.91 8.09 -3.62
CA LYS A 407 8.42 7.57 -4.90
C LYS A 407 8.64 8.55 -6.07
N ASP A 408 9.18 8.13 -7.21
CA ASP A 408 9.28 8.95 -8.44
C ASP A 408 8.20 8.56 -9.47
N ASP A 409 7.03 9.18 -9.34
CA ASP A 409 5.81 8.85 -10.09
C ASP A 409 5.70 9.46 -11.49
N ARG A 410 6.81 9.94 -12.08
CA ARG A 410 6.76 10.51 -13.44
C ARG A 410 6.29 9.44 -14.42
N VAL A 411 5.27 9.77 -15.23
CA VAL A 411 4.72 8.85 -16.25
C VAL A 411 5.82 8.31 -17.17
N SER A 412 6.88 9.09 -17.43
CA SER A 412 8.06 8.67 -18.19
C SER A 412 8.69 7.37 -17.70
N ASN A 413 8.61 7.08 -16.40
CA ASN A 413 9.26 5.95 -15.73
C ASN A 413 8.53 4.62 -15.94
N TYR A 414 7.25 4.66 -16.36
CA TYR A 414 6.46 3.46 -16.60
C TYR A 414 6.67 2.89 -18.00
N SER A 415 6.48 1.56 -18.15
CA SER A 415 6.66 0.87 -19.43
C SER A 415 5.74 1.41 -20.54
N PRO A 416 6.17 1.37 -21.82
CA PRO A 416 5.31 1.72 -22.96
C PRO A 416 3.99 0.93 -22.98
N ALA A 417 3.98 -0.33 -22.53
CA ALA A 417 2.78 -1.14 -22.47
C ALA A 417 1.77 -0.61 -21.44
N PHE A 418 2.24 -0.23 -20.25
CA PHE A 418 1.41 0.40 -19.22
C PHE A 418 0.83 1.73 -19.72
N LYS A 419 1.68 2.58 -20.31
CA LYS A 419 1.25 3.85 -20.91
C LYS A 419 0.14 3.64 -21.95
N ARG A 420 0.28 2.64 -22.83
CA ARG A 420 -0.75 2.30 -23.82
C ARG A 420 -2.06 1.84 -23.17
N ALA A 421 -1.99 0.97 -22.17
CA ALA A 421 -3.18 0.47 -21.47
C ALA A 421 -3.93 1.61 -20.77
N LEU A 422 -3.20 2.45 -20.01
CA LEU A 422 -3.73 3.62 -19.34
C LEU A 422 -4.41 4.59 -20.32
N LEU A 423 -3.74 4.89 -21.45
CA LEU A 423 -4.30 5.76 -22.48
C LEU A 423 -5.54 5.15 -23.14
N ALA A 424 -5.53 3.86 -23.45
CA ALA A 424 -6.66 3.18 -24.07
C ALA A 424 -7.90 3.16 -23.15
N GLU A 425 -7.70 2.94 -21.85
CA GLU A 425 -8.75 2.99 -20.84
C GLU A 425 -9.31 4.40 -20.67
N ALA A 426 -8.42 5.40 -20.54
CA ALA A 426 -8.80 6.80 -20.45
C ALA A 426 -9.60 7.28 -21.68
N LEU A 427 -9.20 6.86 -22.89
CA LEU A 427 -9.90 7.22 -24.13
C LEU A 427 -11.31 6.60 -24.24
N LYS A 428 -11.50 5.36 -23.76
CA LYS A 428 -12.83 4.74 -23.69
C LYS A 428 -13.75 5.53 -22.77
N TYR A 429 -13.22 5.99 -21.64
CA TYR A 429 -13.96 6.86 -20.72
C TYR A 429 -14.33 8.20 -21.36
N ILE A 430 -13.36 8.88 -21.99
CA ILE A 430 -13.61 10.13 -22.72
C ILE A 430 -14.74 9.95 -23.74
N ALA A 431 -14.68 8.87 -24.54
CA ALA A 431 -15.68 8.60 -25.57
C ALA A 431 -17.10 8.49 -24.99
N ALA A 432 -17.26 7.89 -23.80
CA ALA A 432 -18.56 7.76 -23.13
C ALA A 432 -19.16 9.09 -22.65
N PHE A 433 -18.33 10.13 -22.46
CA PHE A 433 -18.76 11.43 -21.93
C PHE A 433 -18.65 12.58 -22.92
N SER A 434 -18.17 12.33 -24.13
CA SER A 434 -18.15 13.35 -25.18
C SER A 434 -19.57 13.84 -25.49
N GLY A 435 -19.74 15.16 -25.56
CA GLY A 435 -21.01 15.86 -25.76
C GLY A 435 -21.89 15.96 -24.51
N GLN A 436 -21.54 15.31 -23.40
CA GLN A 436 -22.33 15.31 -22.17
C GLN A 436 -22.08 16.57 -21.33
N ILE A 437 -23.13 17.02 -20.64
CA ILE A 437 -23.07 18.17 -19.73
C ILE A 437 -22.65 17.68 -18.34
N ALA A 438 -21.69 18.39 -17.73
CA ALA A 438 -21.27 18.18 -16.36
C ALA A 438 -21.34 19.49 -15.59
N VAL A 439 -22.11 19.52 -14.49
CA VAL A 439 -22.15 20.68 -13.60
C VAL A 439 -21.15 20.47 -12.47
N ILE A 440 -20.30 21.46 -12.22
CA ILE A 440 -19.23 21.39 -11.22
C ILE A 440 -19.45 22.50 -10.20
N LYS A 441 -19.80 22.12 -8.98
CA LYS A 441 -19.85 23.02 -7.85
C LYS A 441 -18.44 23.21 -7.31
N TYR A 442 -17.84 24.35 -7.63
CA TYR A 442 -16.55 24.79 -7.16
C TYR A 442 -16.65 25.33 -5.72
N GLY A 443 -16.22 24.50 -4.75
CA GLY A 443 -16.32 24.78 -3.31
C GLY A 443 -15.17 25.61 -2.75
N GLY A 444 -15.38 26.21 -1.58
CA GLY A 444 -14.41 27.09 -0.91
C GLY A 444 -13.06 26.42 -0.59
N ALA A 445 -13.04 25.10 -0.41
CA ALA A 445 -11.82 24.32 -0.16
C ALA A 445 -10.81 24.37 -1.32
N ALA A 446 -11.30 24.42 -2.55
CA ALA A 446 -10.48 24.51 -3.75
C ALA A 446 -10.02 25.96 -4.01
N MET A 447 -10.63 26.96 -3.34
CA MET A 447 -10.32 28.38 -3.50
C MET A 447 -9.19 28.87 -2.57
N VAL A 448 -8.69 28.03 -1.66
CA VAL A 448 -7.80 28.46 -0.56
C VAL A 448 -6.36 28.72 -1.02
N LYS A 449 -5.89 28.03 -2.09
CA LYS A 449 -4.53 28.16 -2.61
C LYS A 449 -4.56 28.46 -4.11
N ASP A 450 -3.69 29.35 -4.57
CA ASP A 450 -3.62 29.69 -5.99
C ASP A 450 -3.28 28.48 -6.87
N SER A 451 -2.40 27.58 -6.39
CA SER A 451 -2.09 26.33 -7.09
C SER A 451 -3.31 25.41 -7.29
N LEU A 452 -4.28 25.42 -6.36
CA LEU A 452 -5.52 24.64 -6.50
C LEU A 452 -6.48 25.30 -7.49
N LYS A 453 -6.57 26.64 -7.49
CA LYS A 453 -7.35 27.39 -8.48
C LYS A 453 -6.81 27.15 -9.89
N GLU A 454 -5.48 27.14 -10.04
CA GLU A 454 -4.79 26.87 -11.29
C GLU A 454 -5.04 25.45 -11.80
N ALA A 455 -4.92 24.45 -10.92
CA ALA A 455 -5.19 23.06 -11.25
C ALA A 455 -6.66 22.87 -11.67
N PHE A 456 -7.61 23.47 -10.94
CA PHE A 456 -9.02 23.42 -11.30
C PHE A 456 -9.31 24.06 -12.68
N ALA A 457 -8.70 25.21 -12.97
CA ALA A 457 -8.88 25.87 -14.25
C ALA A 457 -8.28 25.03 -15.41
N GLU A 458 -7.19 24.33 -15.16
CA GLU A 458 -6.62 23.36 -16.10
C GLU A 458 -7.54 22.16 -16.31
N ASP A 459 -8.11 21.61 -15.23
CA ASP A 459 -9.08 20.53 -15.29
C ASP A 459 -10.25 20.90 -16.20
N VAL A 460 -10.92 22.02 -15.95
CA VAL A 460 -12.08 22.47 -16.74
C VAL A 460 -11.70 22.69 -18.21
N SER A 461 -10.52 23.28 -18.49
CA SER A 461 -10.02 23.45 -19.87
C SER A 461 -9.81 22.11 -20.56
N LEU A 462 -9.21 21.13 -19.89
CA LEU A 462 -8.99 19.81 -20.45
C LEU A 462 -10.31 19.08 -20.70
N LEU A 463 -11.24 19.12 -19.75
CA LEU A 463 -12.57 18.50 -19.88
C LEU A 463 -13.33 19.03 -21.10
N LYS A 464 -13.28 20.34 -21.32
CA LYS A 464 -13.84 20.95 -22.52
C LYS A 464 -13.15 20.43 -23.79
N LYS A 465 -11.82 20.37 -23.81
CA LYS A 465 -11.04 19.92 -24.99
C LYS A 465 -11.30 18.45 -25.35
N VAL A 466 -11.60 17.60 -24.36
CA VAL A 466 -11.96 16.20 -24.59
C VAL A 466 -13.46 16.00 -24.89
N GLY A 467 -14.22 17.09 -25.00
CA GLY A 467 -15.59 17.09 -25.51
C GLY A 467 -16.69 17.13 -24.45
N LEU A 468 -16.39 17.25 -23.16
CA LEU A 468 -17.43 17.53 -22.16
C LEU A 468 -17.89 18.99 -22.27
N LYS A 469 -19.13 19.24 -21.84
CA LYS A 469 -19.73 20.58 -21.72
C LYS A 469 -19.80 20.99 -20.24
N PRO A 470 -18.71 21.53 -19.64
CA PRO A 470 -18.71 21.88 -18.22
C PRO A 470 -19.50 23.16 -17.95
N VAL A 471 -20.23 23.18 -16.84
CA VAL A 471 -20.86 24.36 -16.25
C VAL A 471 -20.36 24.49 -14.83
N VAL A 472 -19.82 25.65 -14.45
CA VAL A 472 -19.25 25.86 -13.12
C VAL A 472 -20.21 26.69 -12.29
N VAL A 473 -20.53 26.23 -11.08
CA VAL A 473 -21.24 27.00 -10.05
C VAL A 473 -20.29 27.20 -8.89
N HIS A 474 -20.05 28.43 -8.44
CA HIS A 474 -19.06 28.67 -7.38
C HIS A 474 -19.69 29.16 -6.08
N GLY A 475 -19.02 28.86 -4.96
CA GLY A 475 -19.28 29.54 -3.68
C GLY A 475 -18.43 30.81 -3.50
N GLY A 476 -18.42 31.36 -2.29
CA GLY A 476 -17.53 32.46 -1.94
C GLY A 476 -17.61 32.89 -0.47
N ALA A 477 -18.11 32.00 0.41
CA ALA A 477 -18.39 32.34 1.80
C ALA A 477 -17.19 32.92 2.57
N PRO A 478 -15.94 32.41 2.42
CA PRO A 478 -14.78 33.00 3.10
C PRO A 478 -14.49 34.44 2.65
N GLU A 479 -14.55 34.72 1.34
CA GLU A 479 -14.28 36.06 0.79
C GLU A 479 -15.39 37.06 1.13
N ILE A 480 -16.65 36.61 1.20
CA ILE A 480 -17.77 37.44 1.70
C ILE A 480 -17.50 37.83 3.15
N THR A 481 -17.21 36.86 4.02
CA THR A 481 -16.95 37.08 5.45
C THR A 481 -15.82 38.10 5.64
N LYS A 482 -14.70 37.87 4.96
CA LYS A 482 -13.53 38.76 4.99
C LYS A 482 -13.84 40.18 4.52
N THR A 483 -14.74 40.35 3.55
CA THR A 483 -15.11 41.67 3.02
C THR A 483 -16.05 42.39 3.96
N LEU A 484 -17.06 41.70 4.50
CA LEU A 484 -17.98 42.25 5.50
C LEU A 484 -17.22 42.70 6.77
N GLU A 485 -16.33 41.86 7.30
CA GLU A 485 -15.53 42.21 8.47
C GLU A 485 -14.66 43.45 8.26
N LYS A 486 -14.08 43.61 7.05
CA LYS A 486 -13.32 44.82 6.68
C LYS A 486 -14.18 46.08 6.62
N LEU A 487 -15.48 45.94 6.36
CA LEU A 487 -16.45 47.03 6.37
C LEU A 487 -17.04 47.27 7.77
N GLY A 488 -16.61 46.52 8.79
CA GLY A 488 -17.11 46.62 10.16
C GLY A 488 -18.40 45.84 10.42
N GLU A 489 -18.85 45.05 9.46
CA GLU A 489 -20.07 44.23 9.55
C GLU A 489 -19.75 42.85 10.15
N ARG A 490 -20.70 42.28 10.90
CA ARG A 490 -20.56 40.91 11.43
C ARG A 490 -21.27 39.91 10.54
N SER A 491 -20.58 38.81 10.26
CA SER A 491 -21.11 37.68 9.49
C SER A 491 -21.82 36.68 10.40
N GLU A 492 -23.15 36.57 10.32
CA GLU A 492 -23.93 35.54 11.03
C GLU A 492 -24.34 34.37 10.09
N PHE A 493 -24.29 33.15 10.62
CA PHE A 493 -24.80 31.95 9.96
C PHE A 493 -25.84 31.24 10.84
N VAL A 494 -26.92 30.78 10.22
CA VAL A 494 -27.98 29.95 10.83
C VAL A 494 -28.11 28.68 10.02
N ASP A 495 -27.90 27.54 10.67
CA ASP A 495 -27.96 26.21 10.05
C ASP A 495 -27.14 26.10 8.75
N GLY A 496 -26.01 26.80 8.64
CA GLY A 496 -25.13 26.79 7.47
C GLY A 496 -25.50 27.76 6.35
N MET A 497 -26.62 28.49 6.48
CA MET A 497 -26.99 29.60 5.60
C MET A 497 -26.57 30.94 6.21
N ARG A 498 -26.11 31.87 5.38
CA ARG A 498 -25.72 33.22 5.83
C ARG A 498 -26.97 34.08 5.98
N VAL A 499 -27.15 34.69 7.15
CA VAL A 499 -28.15 35.76 7.31
C VAL A 499 -27.70 36.94 6.45
N THR A 500 -28.56 37.37 5.53
CA THR A 500 -28.21 38.39 4.52
C THR A 500 -29.25 39.50 4.58
N ASP A 501 -29.02 40.50 5.41
CA ASP A 501 -29.87 41.69 5.47
C ASP A 501 -29.68 42.62 4.24
N ALA A 502 -30.45 43.71 4.20
CA ALA A 502 -30.42 44.68 3.10
C ALA A 502 -29.07 45.41 2.96
N GLN A 503 -28.28 45.50 4.04
CA GLN A 503 -26.98 46.19 4.04
C GLN A 503 -25.86 45.28 3.54
N SER A 504 -25.91 43.99 3.90
CA SER A 504 -24.94 42.98 3.51
C SER A 504 -25.17 42.44 2.09
N LEU A 505 -26.40 42.43 1.58
CA LEU A 505 -26.73 41.88 0.25
C LEU A 505 -25.89 42.49 -0.91
N PRO A 506 -25.73 43.83 -1.04
CA PRO A 506 -24.89 44.41 -2.10
C PRO A 506 -23.43 43.95 -2.01
N VAL A 507 -22.91 43.78 -0.78
CA VAL A 507 -21.55 43.27 -0.56
C VAL A 507 -21.43 41.82 -0.99
N VAL A 508 -22.41 40.98 -0.62
CA VAL A 508 -22.48 39.58 -1.04
C VAL A 508 -22.48 39.47 -2.57
N GLU A 509 -23.34 40.24 -3.24
CA GLU A 509 -23.43 40.27 -4.70
C GLU A 509 -22.13 40.74 -5.35
N MET A 510 -21.56 41.86 -4.90
CA MET A 510 -20.30 42.39 -5.42
C MET A 510 -19.15 41.40 -5.26
N VAL A 511 -19.04 40.73 -4.11
CA VAL A 511 -17.96 39.76 -3.87
C VAL A 511 -18.16 38.51 -4.72
N LEU A 512 -19.37 37.95 -4.79
CA LEU A 512 -19.62 36.74 -5.55
C LEU A 512 -19.47 37.00 -7.05
N THR A 513 -20.20 37.98 -7.59
CA THR A 513 -20.29 38.22 -9.04
C THR A 513 -19.17 39.09 -9.57
N GLY A 514 -18.74 40.11 -8.81
CA GLY A 514 -17.72 41.07 -9.26
C GLY A 514 -16.28 40.63 -9.01
N LYS A 515 -16.05 39.81 -7.96
CA LYS A 515 -14.70 39.37 -7.58
C LYS A 515 -14.48 37.88 -7.83
N VAL A 516 -15.11 37.01 -7.06
CA VAL A 516 -14.82 35.56 -7.10
C VAL A 516 -15.13 34.96 -8.47
N ASN A 517 -16.27 35.34 -9.06
CA ASN A 517 -16.66 34.90 -10.39
C ASN A 517 -15.64 35.34 -11.46
N GLN A 518 -15.27 36.63 -11.46
CA GLN A 518 -14.36 37.20 -12.46
C GLN A 518 -12.93 36.68 -12.31
N GLU A 519 -12.44 36.45 -11.09
CA GLU A 519 -11.16 35.79 -10.84
C GLU A 519 -11.13 34.38 -11.47
N LEU A 520 -12.19 33.60 -11.28
CA LEU A 520 -12.29 32.26 -11.85
C LEU A 520 -12.41 32.29 -13.38
N VAL A 521 -13.20 33.22 -13.93
CA VAL A 521 -13.32 33.45 -15.38
C VAL A 521 -11.96 33.81 -15.98
N ALA A 522 -11.20 34.70 -15.34
CA ALA A 522 -9.86 35.07 -15.78
C ALA A 522 -8.91 33.86 -15.80
N LEU A 523 -8.90 33.05 -14.75
CA LEU A 523 -8.07 31.85 -14.65
C LEU A 523 -8.41 30.80 -15.73
N LEU A 524 -9.69 30.60 -16.00
CA LEU A 524 -10.19 29.69 -17.02
C LEU A 524 -9.84 30.21 -18.44
N ASN A 525 -9.99 31.50 -18.69
CA ASN A 525 -9.68 32.11 -19.98
C ASN A 525 -8.18 32.19 -20.27
N ALA A 526 -7.33 32.35 -19.25
CA ALA A 526 -5.89 32.20 -19.39
C ALA A 526 -5.47 30.82 -19.92
N ARG A 527 -6.34 29.81 -19.80
CA ARG A 527 -6.17 28.44 -20.31
C ARG A 527 -7.05 28.12 -21.51
N ALA A 528 -7.56 29.15 -22.19
CA ALA A 528 -8.41 29.06 -23.37
C ALA A 528 -9.71 28.25 -23.16
N ALA A 529 -10.27 28.25 -21.95
CA ALA A 529 -11.52 27.54 -21.67
C ALA A 529 -12.76 28.25 -22.27
N GLY A 530 -12.69 29.55 -22.59
CA GLY A 530 -13.86 30.30 -23.08
C GLY A 530 -14.94 30.45 -22.01
N ALA A 531 -14.55 30.84 -20.80
CA ALA A 531 -15.44 31.04 -19.68
C ALA A 531 -16.20 32.37 -19.75
N VAL A 532 -17.47 32.34 -19.35
CA VAL A 532 -18.35 33.52 -19.25
C VAL A 532 -18.93 33.59 -17.85
N GLY A 533 -18.68 34.70 -17.17
CA GLY A 533 -19.19 34.96 -15.82
C GLY A 533 -20.64 35.41 -15.83
N LEU A 534 -21.48 34.79 -15.01
CA LEU A 534 -22.92 35.02 -14.94
C LEU A 534 -23.43 35.08 -13.49
N SER A 535 -24.53 35.77 -13.30
CA SER A 535 -25.40 35.75 -12.12
C SER A 535 -26.82 35.35 -12.54
N GLY A 536 -27.71 35.15 -11.58
CA GLY A 536 -29.12 34.89 -11.87
C GLY A 536 -29.86 36.03 -12.55
N LYS A 537 -29.31 37.25 -12.53
CA LYS A 537 -29.88 38.42 -13.21
C LYS A 537 -29.66 38.36 -14.72
N ASP A 538 -28.54 37.81 -15.15
CA ASP A 538 -28.13 37.76 -16.54
C ASP A 538 -29.07 36.86 -17.34
N GLY A 539 -29.78 37.41 -18.33
CA GLY A 539 -30.78 36.66 -19.09
C GLY A 539 -31.91 36.06 -18.23
N ARG A 540 -32.13 36.57 -17.02
CA ARG A 540 -33.02 35.96 -16.00
C ARG A 540 -32.62 34.50 -15.71
N LEU A 541 -31.33 34.23 -15.63
CA LEU A 541 -30.76 32.88 -15.49
C LEU A 541 -31.32 32.11 -14.29
N LEU A 542 -31.43 32.74 -13.12
CA LEU A 542 -31.93 32.11 -11.90
C LEU A 542 -33.06 32.97 -11.33
N ARG A 543 -34.32 32.56 -11.56
CA ARG A 543 -35.44 33.15 -10.83
C ARG A 543 -35.53 32.51 -9.46
N ALA A 544 -35.70 33.34 -8.44
CA ALA A 544 -35.69 32.91 -7.05
C ALA A 544 -36.82 33.57 -6.26
N ARG A 545 -37.25 32.90 -5.20
CA ARG A 545 -38.17 33.46 -4.20
C ARG A 545 -37.50 33.45 -2.84
N LYS A 546 -37.96 34.30 -1.92
CA LYS A 546 -37.43 34.36 -0.55
C LYS A 546 -37.63 33.00 0.13
N ALA A 547 -36.57 32.45 0.69
CA ALA A 547 -36.60 31.17 1.37
C ALA A 547 -37.31 31.30 2.73
N VAL A 548 -38.08 30.28 3.11
CA VAL A 548 -38.69 30.19 4.44
C VAL A 548 -37.90 29.18 5.26
N HIS A 549 -37.24 29.66 6.32
CA HIS A 549 -36.44 28.80 7.19
C HIS A 549 -37.32 27.88 8.06
N GLU A 550 -36.88 26.65 8.32
CA GLU A 550 -37.62 25.66 9.12
C GLU A 550 -37.96 26.15 10.53
N SER A 551 -37.11 26.99 11.13
CA SER A 551 -37.34 27.60 12.45
C SER A 551 -38.26 28.83 12.43
N GLY A 552 -38.74 29.26 11.27
CA GLY A 552 -39.52 30.49 11.08
C GLY A 552 -38.70 31.79 11.21
N ARG A 553 -37.39 31.70 11.43
CA ARG A 553 -36.49 32.86 11.49
C ARG A 553 -36.34 33.50 10.10
N ASP A 554 -36.49 34.82 10.02
CA ASP A 554 -36.18 35.56 8.80
C ASP A 554 -34.66 35.65 8.61
N LEU A 555 -34.15 35.08 7.51
CA LEU A 555 -32.73 35.14 7.15
C LEU A 555 -32.39 36.35 6.26
N GLY A 556 -33.36 37.25 6.02
CA GLY A 556 -33.21 38.39 5.13
C GLY A 556 -33.36 38.00 3.67
N HIS A 557 -32.53 38.55 2.80
CA HIS A 557 -32.50 38.35 1.34
C HIS A 557 -31.84 37.01 0.95
N VAL A 558 -32.24 35.93 1.61
CA VAL A 558 -31.88 34.56 1.26
C VAL A 558 -33.02 33.95 0.44
N GLY A 559 -32.68 33.28 -0.66
CA GLY A 559 -33.66 32.72 -1.58
C GLY A 559 -33.42 31.26 -1.93
N GLU A 560 -34.41 30.68 -2.60
CA GLU A 560 -34.37 29.35 -3.21
C GLU A 560 -34.69 29.47 -4.71
N VAL A 561 -34.14 28.57 -5.52
CA VAL A 561 -34.32 28.57 -6.98
C VAL A 561 -35.72 28.10 -7.35
N VAL A 562 -36.44 28.93 -8.11
CA VAL A 562 -37.76 28.59 -8.68
C VAL A 562 -37.61 28.05 -10.09
N GLU A 563 -36.78 28.72 -10.90
CA GLU A 563 -36.63 28.40 -12.31
C GLU A 563 -35.22 28.76 -12.80
N VAL A 564 -34.66 27.89 -13.66
CA VAL A 564 -33.39 28.13 -14.35
C VAL A 564 -33.67 28.34 -15.83
N ASN A 565 -33.17 29.44 -16.41
CA ASN A 565 -33.28 29.69 -17.85
C ASN A 565 -32.33 28.74 -18.63
N ARG A 566 -32.84 27.54 -18.90
CA ARG A 566 -32.14 26.49 -19.65
C ARG A 566 -31.69 26.95 -21.04
N ASP A 567 -32.52 27.69 -21.75
CA ASP A 567 -32.27 28.03 -23.16
C ASP A 567 -31.08 28.97 -23.28
N PHE A 568 -30.94 29.91 -22.33
CA PHE A 568 -29.78 30.79 -22.24
C PHE A 568 -28.48 30.01 -21.98
N LEU A 569 -28.50 29.04 -21.05
CA LEU A 569 -27.33 28.19 -20.79
C LEU A 569 -26.97 27.30 -21.98
N ARG A 570 -27.97 26.71 -22.66
CA ARG A 570 -27.75 25.89 -23.85
C ARG A 570 -27.12 26.69 -24.98
N MET A 571 -27.59 27.90 -25.23
CA MET A 571 -26.98 28.81 -26.21
C MET A 571 -25.48 29.00 -25.95
N LEU A 572 -25.07 29.23 -24.71
CA LEU A 572 -23.65 29.38 -24.35
C LEU A 572 -22.87 28.07 -24.55
N LEU A 573 -23.41 26.95 -24.07
CA LEU A 573 -22.77 25.64 -24.18
C LEU A 573 -22.61 25.18 -25.64
N ASP A 574 -23.59 25.45 -26.48
CA ASP A 574 -23.55 25.13 -27.92
C ASP A 574 -22.63 26.07 -28.68
N GLY A 575 -22.48 27.32 -28.22
CA GLY A 575 -21.43 28.25 -28.64
C GLY A 575 -20.03 27.86 -28.14
N GLY A 576 -19.90 26.78 -27.37
CA GLY A 576 -18.62 26.31 -26.83
C GLY A 576 -18.08 27.17 -25.69
N TYR A 577 -18.93 27.91 -24.98
CA TYR A 577 -18.54 28.64 -23.76
C TYR A 577 -18.69 27.77 -22.51
N VAL A 578 -17.96 28.13 -21.46
CA VAL A 578 -18.08 27.55 -20.11
C VAL A 578 -18.80 28.55 -19.21
N PRO A 579 -20.09 28.36 -18.90
CA PRO A 579 -20.80 29.24 -17.98
C PRO A 579 -20.21 29.11 -16.57
N VAL A 580 -19.91 30.23 -15.94
CA VAL A 580 -19.44 30.33 -14.55
C VAL A 580 -20.46 31.13 -13.76
N ILE A 581 -21.25 30.45 -12.94
CA ILE A 581 -22.48 30.98 -12.34
C ILE A 581 -22.23 31.32 -10.87
N SER A 582 -22.54 32.56 -10.50
CA SER A 582 -22.60 33.05 -9.13
C SER A 582 -24.00 32.79 -8.52
N PRO A 583 -24.10 32.42 -7.23
CA PRO A 583 -25.36 32.00 -6.62
C PRO A 583 -26.19 33.20 -6.11
N ILE A 584 -26.48 34.13 -7.02
CA ILE A 584 -27.37 35.27 -6.81
C ILE A 584 -28.59 35.09 -7.71
N GLY A 585 -29.79 35.02 -7.14
CA GLY A 585 -31.06 34.93 -7.86
C GLY A 585 -31.73 36.28 -8.09
N LEU A 586 -32.64 36.30 -9.05
CA LEU A 586 -33.53 37.41 -9.36
C LEU A 586 -34.93 37.13 -8.79
N SER A 587 -35.42 38.01 -7.90
CA SER A 587 -36.79 37.93 -7.39
C SER A 587 -37.80 38.44 -8.42
N ASP A 588 -39.08 38.08 -8.27
CA ASP A 588 -40.15 38.54 -9.16
C ASP A 588 -40.34 40.08 -9.09
N GLU A 589 -39.97 40.71 -7.97
CA GLU A 589 -39.94 42.17 -7.80
C GLU A 589 -38.68 42.84 -8.38
N GLY A 590 -37.76 42.06 -8.97
CA GLY A 590 -36.51 42.55 -9.56
C GLY A 590 -35.35 42.73 -8.58
N GLY A 591 -35.48 42.22 -7.35
CA GLY A 591 -34.43 42.25 -6.31
C GLY A 591 -33.43 41.10 -6.41
N SER A 592 -32.32 41.20 -5.67
CA SER A 592 -31.35 40.10 -5.53
C SER A 592 -31.70 39.21 -4.34
N LEU A 593 -31.45 37.91 -4.48
CA LEU A 593 -31.48 36.96 -3.38
C LEU A 593 -30.19 36.13 -3.37
N SER A 594 -29.56 35.96 -2.21
CA SER A 594 -28.43 35.05 -2.06
C SER A 594 -28.94 33.62 -1.89
N ILE A 595 -28.42 32.69 -2.69
CA ILE A 595 -28.87 31.28 -2.69
C ILE A 595 -27.70 30.37 -2.28
N ASN A 596 -28.01 29.19 -1.75
CA ASN A 596 -27.00 28.17 -1.53
C ASN A 596 -26.41 27.69 -2.87
N ALA A 597 -25.08 27.80 -3.02
CA ALA A 597 -24.40 27.36 -4.24
C ALA A 597 -24.58 25.87 -4.56
N ASP A 598 -24.79 25.02 -3.54
CA ASP A 598 -25.06 23.60 -3.76
C ASP A 598 -26.44 23.36 -4.40
N GLU A 599 -27.43 24.16 -4.00
CA GLU A 599 -28.79 24.16 -4.54
C GLU A 599 -28.81 24.71 -5.97
N VAL A 600 -28.12 25.83 -6.23
CA VAL A 600 -27.97 26.37 -7.59
C VAL A 600 -27.33 25.33 -8.51
N ALA A 601 -26.29 24.62 -8.06
CA ALA A 601 -25.65 23.58 -8.84
C ALA A 601 -26.60 22.41 -9.15
N ALA A 602 -27.41 21.98 -8.17
CA ALA A 602 -28.42 20.95 -8.38
C ALA A 602 -29.51 21.42 -9.37
N ALA A 603 -30.07 22.61 -9.19
CA ALA A 603 -31.12 23.16 -10.04
C ALA A 603 -30.64 23.34 -11.49
N VAL A 604 -29.41 23.84 -11.69
CA VAL A 604 -28.80 23.97 -13.02
C VAL A 604 -28.56 22.59 -13.65
N ALA A 605 -28.09 21.60 -12.88
CA ALA A 605 -27.87 20.25 -13.37
C ALA A 605 -29.18 19.58 -13.83
N VAL A 606 -30.24 19.72 -13.03
CA VAL A 606 -31.59 19.23 -13.37
C VAL A 606 -32.13 19.93 -14.61
N ALA A 607 -32.07 21.26 -14.66
CA ALA A 607 -32.57 22.04 -15.79
C ALA A 607 -31.87 21.65 -17.11
N LEU A 608 -30.56 21.40 -17.07
CA LEU A 608 -29.80 21.01 -18.26
C LEU A 608 -29.89 19.53 -18.63
N GLY A 609 -30.43 18.68 -17.76
CA GLY A 609 -30.34 17.21 -17.91
C GLY A 609 -28.90 16.74 -17.87
N ALA A 610 -28.11 17.26 -16.92
CA ALA A 610 -26.69 16.97 -16.82
C ALA A 610 -26.45 15.48 -16.52
N LYS A 611 -25.45 14.91 -17.21
CA LYS A 611 -25.02 13.52 -16.99
C LYS A 611 -24.35 13.36 -15.62
N LYS A 612 -23.64 14.41 -15.19
CA LYS A 612 -22.90 14.45 -13.93
C LYS A 612 -23.10 15.78 -13.20
N LEU A 613 -23.19 15.69 -11.88
CA LEU A 613 -23.04 16.80 -10.95
C LEU A 613 -21.87 16.48 -10.00
N ILE A 614 -20.91 17.39 -9.88
CA ILE A 614 -19.69 17.20 -9.10
C ILE A 614 -19.62 18.28 -8.02
N TYR A 615 -19.58 17.88 -6.76
CA TYR A 615 -19.36 18.76 -5.62
C TYR A 615 -17.92 18.66 -5.15
N LEU A 616 -17.18 19.78 -5.21
CA LEU A 616 -15.89 19.91 -4.56
C LEU A 616 -16.06 20.40 -3.12
N THR A 617 -15.53 19.65 -2.16
CA THR A 617 -15.64 19.92 -0.72
C THR A 617 -14.27 19.86 -0.04
N ASP A 618 -14.21 20.16 1.25
CA ASP A 618 -13.02 20.11 2.12
C ASP A 618 -12.79 18.76 2.81
N VAL A 619 -13.51 17.72 2.40
CA VAL A 619 -13.41 16.35 2.91
C VAL A 619 -13.26 15.35 1.76
N PRO A 620 -12.74 14.14 2.00
CA PRO A 620 -12.58 13.10 0.98
C PRO A 620 -13.86 12.73 0.21
N GLY A 621 -15.02 12.90 0.85
CA GLY A 621 -16.33 12.55 0.31
C GLY A 621 -17.33 12.40 1.46
N ILE A 622 -18.30 11.50 1.30
CA ILE A 622 -19.24 11.09 2.34
C ILE A 622 -18.57 9.99 3.18
N LEU A 623 -18.45 10.22 4.48
CA LEU A 623 -17.80 9.31 5.42
C LEU A 623 -18.82 8.44 6.18
N GLU A 624 -18.35 7.31 6.71
CA GLU A 624 -19.09 6.51 7.68
C GLU A 624 -19.27 7.26 9.01
N SER A 625 -20.38 7.00 9.70
CA SER A 625 -20.71 7.66 10.97
C SER A 625 -20.03 7.00 12.17
N THR A 626 -18.71 6.85 12.07
CA THR A 626 -17.83 6.36 13.15
C THR A 626 -16.70 7.37 13.38
N PRO A 627 -16.09 7.42 14.58
CA PRO A 627 -14.97 8.34 14.86
C PRO A 627 -13.81 8.28 13.86
N ASP A 628 -13.55 7.09 13.27
CA ASP A 628 -12.54 6.84 12.23
C ASP A 628 -13.16 6.51 10.86
N GLY A 629 -14.34 7.08 10.58
CA GLY A 629 -15.19 6.75 9.43
C GLY A 629 -14.46 6.75 8.10
N GLN A 630 -14.52 5.62 7.41
CA GLN A 630 -13.91 5.46 6.10
C GLN A 630 -14.75 6.15 5.03
N LEU A 631 -14.12 6.46 3.90
CA LEU A 631 -14.81 7.01 2.72
C LEU A 631 -15.78 5.98 2.14
N VAL A 632 -17.06 6.36 2.07
CA VAL A 632 -18.07 5.55 1.37
C VAL A 632 -17.98 5.86 -0.12
N ARG A 633 -17.43 4.93 -0.90
CA ARG A 633 -17.19 5.16 -2.34
C ARG A 633 -18.44 5.15 -3.19
N GLN A 634 -19.44 4.35 -2.84
CA GLN A 634 -20.68 4.21 -3.60
C GLN A 634 -21.88 4.19 -2.66
N LEU A 635 -22.91 4.96 -3.01
CA LEU A 635 -24.16 5.09 -2.28
C LEU A 635 -25.33 5.09 -3.26
N THR A 636 -26.43 4.45 -2.89
CA THR A 636 -27.70 4.67 -3.57
C THR A 636 -28.42 5.89 -3.00
N THR A 637 -29.43 6.40 -3.71
CA THR A 637 -30.35 7.41 -3.20
C THR A 637 -30.98 6.99 -1.86
N GLY A 638 -31.39 5.73 -1.75
CA GLY A 638 -31.95 5.16 -0.52
C GLY A 638 -30.97 5.18 0.64
N ASP A 639 -29.71 4.78 0.41
CA ASP A 639 -28.67 4.78 1.45
C ASP A 639 -28.41 6.20 1.96
N LEU A 640 -28.30 7.17 1.06
CA LEU A 640 -28.04 8.56 1.42
C LEU A 640 -29.23 9.16 2.19
N ALA A 641 -30.46 8.92 1.73
CA ALA A 641 -31.67 9.39 2.40
C ALA A 641 -31.79 8.82 3.83
N HIS A 642 -31.54 7.52 4.00
CA HIS A 642 -31.53 6.87 5.30
C HIS A 642 -30.46 7.49 6.23
N ARG A 643 -29.25 7.73 5.72
CA ARG A 643 -28.16 8.37 6.49
C ARG A 643 -28.51 9.79 6.93
N VAL A 644 -29.19 10.57 6.09
CA VAL A 644 -29.69 11.89 6.47
C VAL A 644 -30.74 11.77 7.58
N GLN A 645 -31.66 10.80 7.48
CA GLN A 645 -32.74 10.60 8.44
C GLN A 645 -32.24 10.20 9.84
N ILE A 646 -31.24 9.32 9.93
CA ILE A 646 -30.69 8.88 11.22
C ILE A 646 -29.67 9.87 11.83
N GLY A 647 -29.45 11.02 11.20
CA GLY A 647 -28.47 12.02 11.66
C GLY A 647 -27.01 11.61 11.44
N ALA A 648 -26.76 10.61 10.58
CA ALA A 648 -25.42 10.12 10.25
C ALA A 648 -24.60 11.12 9.41
N VAL A 649 -25.29 12.03 8.70
CA VAL A 649 -24.71 13.13 7.94
C VAL A 649 -25.07 14.45 8.62
N THR A 650 -24.07 15.20 9.08
CA THR A 650 -24.26 16.41 9.89
C THR A 650 -23.67 17.67 9.23
N GLY A 651 -23.96 18.84 9.80
CA GLY A 651 -23.42 20.13 9.37
C GLY A 651 -23.70 20.45 7.89
N GLY A 652 -22.73 21.06 7.21
CA GLY A 652 -22.85 21.43 5.79
C GLY A 652 -23.06 20.25 4.84
N MET A 653 -22.66 19.03 5.24
CA MET A 653 -22.87 17.84 4.42
C MET A 653 -24.35 17.43 4.36
N LYS A 654 -25.15 17.77 5.37
CA LYS A 654 -26.60 17.49 5.36
C LYS A 654 -27.30 18.22 4.20
N TRP A 655 -27.02 19.51 4.03
CA TRP A 655 -27.57 20.33 2.95
C TRP A 655 -27.08 19.88 1.57
N LYS A 656 -25.81 19.49 1.50
CA LYS A 656 -25.26 18.91 0.28
C LYS A 656 -25.95 17.60 -0.06
N ALA A 657 -26.17 16.71 0.91
CA ALA A 657 -26.89 15.46 0.72
C ALA A 657 -28.34 15.70 0.24
N GLN A 658 -29.04 16.69 0.78
CA GLN A 658 -30.36 17.09 0.28
C GLN A 658 -30.30 17.57 -1.18
N SER A 659 -29.32 18.41 -1.52
CA SER A 659 -29.13 18.87 -2.90
C SER A 659 -28.80 17.72 -3.87
N ILE A 660 -28.00 16.74 -3.41
CA ILE A 660 -27.70 15.51 -4.16
C ILE A 660 -28.97 14.71 -4.43
N LEU A 661 -29.80 14.49 -3.41
CA LEU A 661 -31.08 13.78 -3.54
C LEU A 661 -32.03 14.48 -4.50
N THR A 662 -32.15 15.81 -4.42
CA THR A 662 -32.94 16.61 -5.36
C THR A 662 -32.43 16.50 -6.79
N ALA A 663 -31.12 16.54 -7.00
CA ALA A 663 -30.53 16.41 -8.33
C ALA A 663 -30.81 15.04 -8.96
N LEU A 664 -30.64 13.96 -8.18
CA LEU A 664 -30.91 12.58 -8.62
C LEU A 664 -32.41 12.39 -8.93
N ALA A 665 -33.30 12.88 -8.06
CA ALA A 665 -34.74 12.84 -8.28
C ALA A 665 -35.16 13.64 -9.53
N GLY A 666 -34.44 14.72 -9.85
CA GLY A 666 -34.63 15.54 -11.06
C GLY A 666 -34.01 14.96 -12.33
N GLY A 667 -33.44 13.75 -12.29
CA GLY A 667 -32.95 13.02 -13.47
C GLY A 667 -31.46 13.19 -13.78
N VAL A 668 -30.66 13.77 -12.88
CA VAL A 668 -29.20 13.72 -12.97
C VAL A 668 -28.75 12.28 -12.69
N GLU A 669 -28.00 11.65 -13.59
CA GLU A 669 -27.69 10.21 -13.45
C GLU A 669 -26.68 9.89 -12.35
N ARG A 670 -25.68 10.76 -12.16
CA ARG A 670 -24.56 10.51 -11.26
C ARG A 670 -24.15 11.77 -10.54
N VAL A 671 -24.08 11.70 -9.21
CA VAL A 671 -23.61 12.81 -8.39
C VAL A 671 -22.35 12.40 -7.63
N HIS A 672 -21.33 13.26 -7.67
CA HIS A 672 -20.00 12.99 -7.14
C HIS A 672 -19.67 13.99 -6.03
N VAL A 673 -19.07 13.51 -4.93
CA VAL A 673 -18.55 14.35 -3.86
C VAL A 673 -17.05 14.09 -3.70
N LEU A 674 -16.23 15.09 -4.01
CA LEU A 674 -14.78 14.97 -4.14
C LEU A 674 -14.03 15.97 -3.24
N ASP A 675 -12.80 15.61 -2.85
CA ASP A 675 -11.92 16.50 -2.09
C ASP A 675 -11.28 17.57 -2.98
N GLY A 676 -11.81 18.79 -2.91
CA GLY A 676 -11.30 19.94 -3.66
C GLY A 676 -9.92 20.43 -3.23
N ARG A 677 -9.31 19.85 -2.17
CA ARG A 677 -7.95 20.18 -1.74
C ARG A 677 -6.89 19.36 -2.48
N GLN A 678 -7.30 18.35 -3.24
CA GLN A 678 -6.40 17.56 -4.07
C GLN A 678 -6.32 18.14 -5.48
N PRO A 679 -5.11 18.39 -6.02
CA PRO A 679 -4.96 18.87 -7.38
C PRO A 679 -5.48 17.81 -8.37
N HIS A 680 -6.07 18.27 -9.47
CA HIS A 680 -6.58 17.42 -10.55
C HIS A 680 -7.67 16.42 -10.15
N THR A 681 -8.37 16.65 -9.02
CA THR A 681 -9.39 15.70 -8.54
C THR A 681 -10.58 15.55 -9.50
N VAL A 682 -10.91 16.59 -10.28
CA VAL A 682 -12.07 16.55 -11.20
C VAL A 682 -11.75 15.62 -12.38
N ILE A 683 -10.53 15.76 -12.92
CA ILE A 683 -10.01 14.84 -13.94
C ILE A 683 -9.93 13.42 -13.35
N ALA A 684 -9.32 13.23 -12.18
CA ALA A 684 -9.12 11.91 -11.60
C ALA A 684 -10.44 11.11 -11.43
N GLU A 685 -11.52 11.78 -11.05
CA GLU A 685 -12.86 11.16 -10.97
C GLU A 685 -13.41 10.77 -12.36
N LEU A 686 -13.07 11.53 -13.40
CA LEU A 686 -13.56 11.27 -14.75
C LEU A 686 -12.77 10.19 -15.50
N PHE A 687 -11.62 9.77 -14.96
CA PHE A 687 -10.72 8.81 -15.61
C PHE A 687 -10.51 7.51 -14.82
N THR A 688 -11.32 7.25 -13.79
CA THR A 688 -11.21 6.03 -12.99
C THR A 688 -12.55 5.33 -12.82
N ASP A 689 -12.55 4.00 -12.93
CA ASP A 689 -13.75 3.17 -12.74
C ASP A 689 -14.27 3.17 -11.30
N ARG A 690 -13.38 3.40 -10.34
CA ARG A 690 -13.68 3.29 -8.91
C ARG A 690 -14.02 4.64 -8.26
N GLY A 691 -13.82 5.75 -8.98
CA GLY A 691 -13.88 7.10 -8.43
C GLY A 691 -12.79 7.38 -7.39
N VAL A 692 -12.51 8.65 -7.15
CA VAL A 692 -11.59 9.13 -6.11
C VAL A 692 -12.31 9.70 -4.88
N GLY A 693 -13.63 9.87 -4.96
CA GLY A 693 -14.49 10.29 -3.84
C GLY A 693 -15.73 9.40 -3.67
N SER A 694 -16.84 10.01 -3.28
CA SER A 694 -18.14 9.32 -3.16
C SER A 694 -18.99 9.51 -4.42
N LEU A 695 -19.46 8.41 -4.99
CA LEU A 695 -20.45 8.38 -6.06
C LEU A 695 -21.83 8.04 -5.49
N VAL A 696 -22.82 8.87 -5.80
CA VAL A 696 -24.23 8.63 -5.48
C VAL A 696 -25.00 8.44 -6.79
N THR A 697 -25.73 7.34 -6.89
CA THR A 697 -26.57 7.01 -8.06
C THR A 697 -28.01 6.75 -7.62
N SER A 698 -28.95 6.98 -8.55
CA SER A 698 -30.38 6.68 -8.37
C SER A 698 -30.62 5.25 -7.94
#